data_AF-A0A5N5WUU2-F1
#
_entry.id   AF-A0A5N5WUU2-F1
#
_cell.length_a   1.000
_cell.length_b   1.000
_cell.length_c   1.000
_cell.angle_alpha   90.00
_cell.angle_beta   90.00
_cell.angle_gamma   90.00
#
_symmetry.space_group_name_H-M   'P 1'
#
loop_
_entity.id
_entity.type
_entity.pdbx_description
1 polymer ?
#
loop_
_entity_poly.entity_id
_entity_poly.type
_entity_poly.pdbx_seq_one_letter_code
_entity_poly.pdbx_strand_id
1 'polypeptide(L)'
;MDSIKQDTEMIEHTKVTSPMGTIAGNASQQKLTRSVLFKLDTRYFPWFPYLILPILALLFLCSFLDRTNVGNAKILGLEEDLCITGHQYDIGLTVFYLTYICNELPSNLILKKASPKVWLPLLTMVWGIITMCLGFVRNFAGFVAVRSILGIAEGGLLPGMVLYLASFYRRGDLALRIGLFYTAASLSGAFGVLVAFISDRLKLRGIIMLFTLPIAIAGYGAIANIQSAKAKYGMTFLMATGMYSSVPCILVWNSNNSAGHYKRATTSAMQLAIANCGGFVATFNYPNQDKPQYHRGHTVIVGLLVFAWFMYGDYQVYPEEPTVGTPAYQSDLYDTWDPNWRGFIGTAFIIALEEFSYLISSEVTQLMVESLYNGTIGDSYRVGGVDGDNLYPSYTNPALMRALVSGWTGQRCVDKNMTLAGEEYAKEIIGLFDRANTLSEFNSATYTGVSLIALTMWAKYAPEGSVMRKKGKEMLQATWDTIGQLYHAELKNLAGPWDRSYGFDMQKYFGIMSAHIWTLVGKETSPVIDKVYMMSHNADFAISPLVAVLSSFHNPLVPATAVSALRTFPGEHMFNTSAQSIPYDYSPRKVNAWLGEKISIGAESFNETVVGGPAINPSTFNSAVIQWDTGAGIGWITLYATEKALDAVVGPGYLNLTYPHGTSDSQFQFLISPFALKKDFRGWHDLARLDVRVSGTFDPELRVSYSASDADINDFLYWNLTYTMPVNSTAIPNILLEAEVV
;
A
#
# COMPACT_ATOMS: atom_id res chain seq x y z
N MET A 1 -36.65 -27.59 -32.45
CA MET A 1 -36.00 -26.31 -32.10
C MET A 1 -37.07 -25.39 -31.53
N ASP A 2 -37.77 -25.87 -30.49
CA ASP A 2 -38.94 -25.23 -29.85
C ASP A 2 -39.06 -25.66 -28.37
N SER A 3 -37.94 -25.71 -27.63
CA SER A 3 -37.96 -26.03 -26.18
C SER A 3 -37.00 -25.18 -25.34
N ILE A 4 -36.60 -24.00 -25.82
CA ILE A 4 -35.67 -23.10 -25.09
C ILE A 4 -36.32 -21.73 -24.81
N LYS A 5 -37.62 -21.55 -25.10
CA LYS A 5 -38.34 -20.28 -24.88
C LYS A 5 -39.35 -20.30 -23.73
N GLN A 6 -39.43 -21.37 -22.92
CA GLN A 6 -40.37 -21.44 -21.79
C GLN A 6 -39.75 -21.33 -20.39
N ASP A 7 -38.41 -21.32 -20.26
CA ASP A 7 -37.75 -21.23 -18.94
C ASP A 7 -37.37 -19.79 -18.52
N THR A 8 -37.83 -18.76 -19.25
CA THR A 8 -37.51 -17.35 -18.97
C THR A 8 -38.67 -16.56 -18.32
N GLU A 9 -39.81 -17.20 -18.04
CA GLU A 9 -41.00 -16.53 -17.47
C GLU A 9 -41.49 -17.11 -16.11
N MET A 10 -40.69 -17.91 -15.40
CA MET A 10 -41.07 -18.43 -14.06
C MET A 10 -40.02 -18.16 -12.96
N ILE A 11 -39.47 -16.95 -12.93
CA ILE A 11 -38.79 -16.41 -11.73
C ILE A 11 -39.37 -15.04 -11.38
N GLU A 12 -40.69 -14.93 -11.37
CA GLU A 12 -41.40 -13.96 -10.55
C GLU A 12 -42.15 -14.73 -9.45
N HIS A 13 -42.01 -14.25 -8.22
CA HIS A 13 -42.63 -14.78 -6.99
C HIS A 13 -42.15 -16.14 -6.47
N THR A 14 -40.92 -16.18 -5.93
CA THR A 14 -40.61 -17.11 -4.84
C THR A 14 -40.60 -16.36 -3.52
N LYS A 15 -41.70 -16.51 -2.78
CA LYS A 15 -41.88 -16.06 -1.39
C LYS A 15 -40.68 -16.45 -0.54
N VAL A 16 -40.32 -15.56 0.38
CA VAL A 16 -39.46 -15.80 1.55
C VAL A 16 -39.79 -17.17 2.17
N THR A 17 -38.90 -18.14 1.98
CA THR A 17 -38.96 -19.42 2.70
C THR A 17 -38.02 -19.39 3.89
N SER A 18 -38.54 -19.96 4.98
CA SER A 18 -38.08 -19.97 6.36
C SER A 18 -36.59 -20.30 6.62
N PRO A 19 -36.08 -20.03 7.85
CA PRO A 19 -34.67 -20.21 8.25
C PRO A 19 -34.09 -21.63 8.08
N MET A 20 -34.91 -22.64 7.78
CA MET A 20 -34.44 -24.02 7.55
C MET A 20 -33.74 -24.21 6.20
N GLY A 21 -34.10 -23.43 5.17
CA GLY A 21 -33.47 -23.53 3.84
C GLY A 21 -32.01 -23.05 3.82
N THR A 22 -31.72 -22.01 4.61
CA THR A 22 -30.41 -21.38 4.76
C THR A 22 -29.38 -22.28 5.45
N ILE A 23 -29.84 -23.13 6.40
CA ILE A 23 -29.00 -24.11 7.09
C ILE A 23 -28.56 -25.23 6.12
N ALA A 24 -29.46 -25.67 5.24
CA ALA A 24 -29.18 -26.69 4.23
C ALA A 24 -28.21 -26.18 3.14
N GLY A 25 -28.35 -24.92 2.72
CA GLY A 25 -27.44 -24.25 1.76
C GLY A 25 -26.00 -24.13 2.28
N ASN A 26 -25.83 -23.64 3.52
CA ASN A 26 -24.52 -23.52 4.17
C ASN A 26 -23.85 -24.88 4.39
N ALA A 27 -24.63 -25.90 4.77
CA ALA A 27 -24.13 -27.26 4.90
C ALA A 27 -23.66 -27.81 3.54
N SER A 28 -24.39 -27.54 2.45
CA SER A 28 -24.05 -28.00 1.10
C SER A 28 -22.77 -27.36 0.56
N GLN A 29 -22.57 -26.04 0.77
CA GLN A 29 -21.35 -25.32 0.36
C GLN A 29 -20.14 -25.66 1.22
N GLN A 30 -20.32 -25.83 2.54
CA GLN A 30 -19.25 -26.35 3.40
C GLN A 30 -18.88 -27.78 3.00
N LYS A 31 -19.85 -28.62 2.65
CA LYS A 31 -19.63 -29.99 2.17
C LYS A 31 -18.94 -30.00 0.81
N LEU A 32 -19.28 -29.09 -0.10
CA LEU A 32 -18.63 -28.93 -1.41
C LEU A 32 -17.20 -28.41 -1.26
N THR A 33 -16.98 -27.38 -0.45
CA THR A 33 -15.64 -26.85 -0.13
C THR A 33 -14.78 -27.92 0.52
N ARG A 34 -15.31 -28.63 1.52
CA ARG A 34 -14.63 -29.75 2.17
C ARG A 34 -14.36 -30.88 1.18
N SER A 35 -15.25 -31.11 0.21
CA SER A 35 -15.05 -32.10 -0.86
C SER A 35 -13.99 -31.66 -1.88
N VAL A 36 -13.89 -30.38 -2.23
CA VAL A 36 -12.86 -29.85 -3.14
C VAL A 36 -11.50 -29.88 -2.46
N LEU A 37 -11.42 -29.40 -1.21
CA LEU A 37 -10.20 -29.48 -0.40
C LEU A 37 -9.79 -30.94 -0.18
N PHE A 38 -10.72 -31.83 0.17
CA PHE A 38 -10.44 -33.26 0.28
C PHE A 38 -9.99 -33.85 -1.05
N LYS A 39 -10.58 -33.44 -2.19
CA LYS A 39 -10.14 -33.89 -3.52
C LYS A 39 -8.72 -33.38 -3.87
N LEU A 40 -8.37 -32.15 -3.51
CA LEU A 40 -7.00 -31.61 -3.63
C LEU A 40 -6.02 -32.34 -2.70
N ASP A 41 -6.48 -32.73 -1.51
CA ASP A 41 -5.66 -33.37 -0.48
C ASP A 41 -5.51 -34.90 -0.72
N THR A 42 -6.43 -35.58 -1.43
CA THR A 42 -6.51 -37.06 -1.47
C THR A 42 -6.78 -37.75 -2.83
N ARG A 43 -7.18 -37.06 -3.91
CA ARG A 43 -7.79 -37.77 -5.07
C ARG A 43 -6.76 -38.46 -5.99
N TYR A 44 -6.81 -39.79 -6.00
CA TYR A 44 -6.30 -40.68 -7.05
C TYR A 44 -7.16 -40.52 -8.33
N PHE A 45 -6.58 -40.16 -9.48
CA PHE A 45 -7.24 -40.24 -10.79
C PHE A 45 -6.41 -41.13 -11.71
N PRO A 46 -7.00 -42.15 -12.37
CA PRO A 46 -6.26 -43.27 -12.98
C PRO A 46 -5.41 -42.93 -14.21
N TRP A 47 -5.39 -41.67 -14.67
CA TRP A 47 -4.66 -41.26 -15.88
C TRP A 47 -3.71 -40.06 -15.65
N PHE A 48 -3.77 -39.40 -14.48
CA PHE A 48 -2.88 -38.27 -14.11
C PHE A 48 -2.94 -38.05 -12.58
N PRO A 49 -1.84 -38.25 -11.80
CA PRO A 49 -1.89 -38.18 -10.34
C PRO A 49 -1.54 -36.78 -9.84
N TYR A 50 -2.50 -36.01 -9.32
CA TYR A 50 -2.22 -34.82 -8.52
C TYR A 50 -2.27 -35.16 -7.02
N LEU A 51 -1.17 -35.74 -6.51
CA LEU A 51 -0.92 -36.02 -5.08
C LEU A 51 -0.12 -34.88 -4.46
N ILE A 52 -0.66 -33.65 -4.45
CA ILE A 52 0.14 -32.47 -4.03
C ILE A 52 0.73 -32.67 -2.63
N LEU A 53 -0.09 -32.95 -1.61
CA LEU A 53 0.40 -33.08 -0.25
C LEU A 53 1.29 -34.32 -0.02
N PRO A 54 0.91 -35.55 -0.45
CA PRO A 54 1.77 -36.72 -0.26
C PRO A 54 3.10 -36.63 -1.02
N ILE A 55 3.13 -36.02 -2.20
CA ILE A 55 4.37 -35.82 -2.96
C ILE A 55 5.26 -34.80 -2.24
N LEU A 56 4.71 -33.66 -1.80
CA LEU A 56 5.49 -32.67 -1.05
C LEU A 56 5.99 -33.23 0.29
N ALA A 57 5.20 -34.05 0.97
CA ALA A 57 5.59 -34.76 2.18
C ALA A 57 6.71 -35.77 1.92
N LEU A 58 6.62 -36.53 0.83
CA LEU A 58 7.68 -37.46 0.42
C LEU A 58 8.96 -36.72 0.03
N LEU A 59 8.86 -35.64 -0.74
CA LEU A 59 9.99 -34.79 -1.13
C LEU A 59 10.68 -34.20 0.10
N PHE A 60 9.90 -33.70 1.05
CA PHE A 60 10.41 -33.15 2.30
C PHE A 60 11.04 -34.23 3.19
N LEU A 61 10.43 -35.42 3.28
CA LEU A 61 10.99 -36.57 3.97
C LEU A 61 12.33 -36.98 3.37
N CYS A 62 12.42 -37.12 2.04
CA CYS A 62 13.66 -37.46 1.36
C CYS A 62 14.74 -36.37 1.57
N SER A 63 14.36 -35.07 1.52
CA SER A 63 15.26 -33.94 1.83
C SER A 63 15.79 -34.02 3.26
N PHE A 64 14.94 -34.36 4.23
CA PHE A 64 15.36 -34.57 5.61
C PHE A 64 16.27 -35.79 5.79
N LEU A 65 15.97 -36.91 5.11
CA LEU A 65 16.82 -38.09 5.13
C LEU A 65 18.24 -37.74 4.65
N ASP A 66 18.38 -37.02 3.54
CA ASP A 66 19.68 -36.61 3.01
C ASP A 66 20.47 -35.70 3.96
N ARG A 67 19.80 -34.79 4.67
CA ARG A 67 20.45 -33.97 5.71
C ARG A 67 20.99 -34.80 6.86
N THR A 68 20.28 -35.86 7.25
CA THR A 68 20.69 -36.73 8.36
C THR A 68 21.70 -37.80 7.96
N ASN A 69 21.76 -38.16 6.68
CA ASN A 69 22.63 -39.23 6.15
C ASN A 69 24.12 -39.00 6.44
N VAL A 70 24.62 -37.77 6.35
CA VAL A 70 26.03 -37.46 6.62
C VAL A 70 26.41 -37.70 8.09
N GLY A 71 25.48 -37.50 9.02
CA GLY A 71 25.67 -37.80 10.45
C GLY A 71 25.74 -39.30 10.72
N ASN A 72 24.92 -40.10 10.03
CA ASN A 72 24.98 -41.56 10.10
C ASN A 72 26.28 -42.09 9.51
N ALA A 73 26.74 -41.52 8.39
CA ALA A 73 28.01 -41.88 7.75
C ALA A 73 29.20 -41.63 8.70
N LYS A 74 29.19 -40.52 9.46
CA LYS A 74 30.20 -40.26 10.50
C LYS A 74 30.28 -41.38 11.55
N ILE A 75 29.14 -41.91 12.00
CA ILE A 75 29.10 -43.03 12.95
C ILE A 75 29.67 -44.31 12.34
N LEU A 76 29.52 -44.49 11.02
CA LEU A 76 29.99 -45.66 10.27
C LEU A 76 31.46 -45.58 9.83
N GLY A 77 32.21 -44.53 10.20
CA GLY A 77 33.65 -44.42 9.90
C GLY A 77 34.02 -43.40 8.82
N LEU A 78 33.13 -42.49 8.40
CA LEU A 78 33.41 -41.48 7.36
C LEU A 78 34.69 -40.65 7.63
N GLU A 79 34.99 -40.36 8.89
CA GLU A 79 36.20 -39.60 9.27
C GLU A 79 37.48 -40.38 8.96
N GLU A 80 37.45 -41.71 9.16
CA GLU A 80 38.55 -42.62 8.86
C GLU A 80 38.69 -42.83 7.34
N ASP A 81 37.58 -43.04 6.63
CA ASP A 81 37.55 -43.28 5.19
C ASP A 81 38.04 -42.09 4.35
N LEU A 82 37.72 -40.86 4.79
CA LEU A 82 38.12 -39.62 4.10
C LEU A 82 39.41 -39.02 4.65
N CYS A 83 40.00 -39.61 5.70
CA CYS A 83 41.13 -39.08 6.46
C CYS A 83 40.90 -37.62 6.91
N ILE A 84 39.70 -37.31 7.41
CA ILE A 84 39.32 -35.95 7.83
C ILE A 84 39.24 -35.85 9.36
N THR A 85 39.67 -34.70 9.88
CA THR A 85 39.52 -34.38 11.31
C THR A 85 38.08 -34.00 11.64
N GLY A 86 37.69 -34.12 12.91
CA GLY A 86 36.36 -33.69 13.37
C GLY A 86 36.05 -32.23 13.04
N HIS A 87 37.05 -31.35 13.11
CA HIS A 87 36.89 -29.95 12.72
C HIS A 87 36.63 -29.78 11.21
N GLN A 88 37.30 -30.55 10.36
CA GLN A 88 37.07 -30.57 8.92
C GLN A 88 35.67 -31.12 8.58
N TYR A 89 35.20 -32.14 9.30
CA TYR A 89 33.83 -32.60 9.19
C TYR A 89 32.82 -31.48 9.50
N ASP A 90 33.02 -30.74 10.59
CA ASP A 90 32.16 -29.62 10.99
C ASP A 90 32.15 -28.48 9.95
N ILE A 91 33.30 -28.21 9.29
CA ILE A 91 33.37 -27.28 8.16
C ILE A 91 32.48 -27.75 6.99
N GLY A 92 32.49 -29.03 6.66
CA GLY A 92 31.63 -29.59 5.61
C GLY A 92 30.14 -29.52 5.94
N LEU A 93 29.76 -29.64 7.23
CA LEU A 93 28.39 -29.37 7.68
C LEU A 93 28.02 -27.89 7.52
N THR A 94 28.94 -27.01 7.89
CA THR A 94 28.76 -25.56 7.89
C THR A 94 28.56 -24.99 6.50
N VAL A 95 29.40 -25.39 5.53
CA VAL A 95 29.36 -24.86 4.16
C VAL A 95 28.07 -25.22 3.42
N PHE A 96 27.49 -26.39 3.71
CA PHE A 96 26.16 -26.75 3.22
C PHE A 96 25.11 -25.73 3.68
N TYR A 97 25.05 -25.41 4.99
CA TYR A 97 24.07 -24.44 5.49
C TYR A 97 24.31 -23.04 4.93
N LEU A 98 25.57 -22.60 4.81
CA LEU A 98 25.92 -21.30 4.24
C LEU A 98 25.36 -21.15 2.82
N THR A 99 25.66 -22.11 1.95
CA THR A 99 25.22 -22.10 0.55
C THR A 99 23.71 -22.30 0.40
N TYR A 100 23.11 -23.11 1.29
CA TYR A 100 21.67 -23.30 1.38
C TYR A 100 20.95 -21.98 1.70
N ILE A 101 21.36 -21.28 2.76
CA ILE A 101 20.80 -19.98 3.18
C ILE A 101 20.93 -18.93 2.07
N CYS A 102 22.11 -18.83 1.46
CA CYS A 102 22.33 -17.88 0.36
C CYS A 102 21.42 -18.12 -0.84
N ASN A 103 21.00 -19.36 -1.09
CA ASN A 103 20.17 -19.70 -2.24
C ASN A 103 18.65 -19.70 -1.98
N GLU A 104 18.19 -19.65 -0.72
CA GLU A 104 16.75 -19.66 -0.41
C GLU A 104 16.02 -18.47 -1.05
N LEU A 105 16.55 -17.25 -0.92
CA LEU A 105 15.95 -16.05 -1.49
C LEU A 105 16.06 -16.02 -3.03
N PRO A 106 17.24 -16.19 -3.66
CA PRO A 106 17.36 -16.24 -5.12
C PRO A 106 16.45 -17.29 -5.75
N SER A 107 16.43 -18.52 -5.21
CA SER A 107 15.63 -19.62 -5.75
C SER A 107 14.12 -19.31 -5.68
N ASN A 108 13.63 -18.71 -4.60
CA ASN A 108 12.21 -18.38 -4.49
C ASN A 108 11.78 -17.24 -5.43
N LEU A 109 12.67 -16.29 -5.71
CA LEU A 109 12.45 -15.27 -6.74
C LEU A 109 12.45 -15.88 -8.15
N ILE A 110 13.30 -16.87 -8.40
CA ILE A 110 13.29 -17.63 -9.66
C ILE A 110 12.01 -18.45 -9.79
N LEU A 111 11.54 -19.13 -8.74
CA LEU A 111 10.29 -19.89 -8.73
C LEU A 111 9.06 -19.05 -9.13
N LYS A 112 9.09 -17.74 -8.87
CA LYS A 112 8.04 -16.83 -9.32
C LYS A 112 8.09 -16.56 -10.83
N LYS A 113 9.28 -16.56 -11.44
CA LYS A 113 9.47 -16.39 -12.89
C LYS A 113 9.32 -17.72 -13.63
N ALA A 114 9.93 -18.78 -13.10
CA ALA A 114 9.89 -20.14 -13.59
C ALA A 114 8.81 -20.91 -12.83
N SER A 115 7.63 -21.06 -13.45
CA SER A 115 6.45 -21.75 -12.90
C SER A 115 6.80 -22.94 -11.97
N PRO A 116 6.13 -23.10 -10.80
CA PRO A 116 6.45 -24.15 -9.83
C PRO A 116 6.47 -25.57 -10.36
N LYS A 117 5.72 -25.84 -11.44
CA LYS A 117 5.68 -27.13 -12.15
C LYS A 117 7.02 -27.52 -12.78
N VAL A 118 7.91 -26.56 -13.03
CA VAL A 118 9.23 -26.78 -13.65
C VAL A 118 10.34 -26.68 -12.62
N TRP A 119 10.28 -25.65 -11.76
CA TRP A 119 11.38 -25.35 -10.85
C TRP A 119 11.53 -26.37 -9.71
N LEU A 120 10.43 -26.79 -9.07
CA LEU A 120 10.51 -27.76 -7.96
C LEU A 120 11.04 -29.14 -8.42
N PRO A 121 10.55 -29.75 -9.53
CA PRO A 121 11.12 -31.00 -10.02
C PRO A 121 12.58 -30.87 -10.47
N LEU A 122 12.97 -29.73 -11.07
CA LEU A 122 14.35 -29.46 -11.46
C LEU A 122 15.28 -29.45 -10.25
N LEU A 123 14.91 -28.71 -9.18
CA LEU A 123 15.66 -28.72 -7.93
C LEU A 123 15.77 -30.13 -7.37
N THR A 124 14.67 -30.89 -7.36
CA THR A 124 14.67 -32.27 -6.86
C THR A 124 15.61 -33.17 -7.64
N MET A 125 15.61 -33.08 -8.97
CA MET A 125 16.47 -33.89 -9.84
C MET A 125 17.95 -33.54 -9.64
N VAL A 126 18.28 -32.24 -9.62
CA VAL A 126 19.65 -31.76 -9.43
C VAL A 126 20.17 -32.16 -8.04
N TRP A 127 19.35 -31.97 -7.00
CA TRP A 127 19.62 -32.42 -5.64
C TRP A 127 19.92 -33.92 -5.58
N GLY A 128 19.05 -34.78 -6.12
CA GLY A 128 19.24 -36.23 -6.08
C GLY A 128 20.52 -36.70 -6.80
N ILE A 129 20.89 -36.07 -7.91
CA ILE A 129 22.16 -36.34 -8.62
C ILE A 129 23.36 -35.97 -7.72
N ILE A 130 23.33 -34.80 -7.08
CA ILE A 130 24.43 -34.36 -6.22
C ILE A 130 24.53 -35.21 -4.95
N THR A 131 23.41 -35.62 -4.35
CA THR A 131 23.41 -36.57 -3.22
C THR A 131 24.12 -37.87 -3.59
N MET A 132 23.88 -38.41 -4.79
CA MET A 132 24.57 -39.60 -5.29
C MET A 132 26.09 -39.39 -5.40
N CYS A 133 26.51 -38.19 -5.83
CA CYS A 133 27.93 -37.82 -5.92
C CYS A 133 28.66 -37.85 -4.57
N LEU A 134 27.94 -37.73 -3.45
CA LEU A 134 28.53 -37.77 -2.10
C LEU A 134 29.20 -39.14 -1.81
N GLY A 135 28.70 -40.23 -2.39
CA GLY A 135 29.27 -41.57 -2.24
C GLY A 135 30.61 -41.79 -2.97
N PHE A 136 31.02 -40.89 -3.86
CA PHE A 136 32.28 -40.99 -4.62
C PHE A 136 33.39 -40.08 -4.08
N VAL A 137 33.11 -39.34 -3.01
CA VAL A 137 34.07 -38.44 -2.37
C VAL A 137 35.17 -39.26 -1.69
N ARG A 138 36.43 -38.84 -1.86
CA ARG A 138 37.61 -39.53 -1.31
C ARG A 138 38.56 -38.63 -0.50
N ASN A 139 38.24 -37.35 -0.38
CA ASN A 139 39.07 -36.38 0.33
C ASN A 139 38.24 -35.19 0.84
N PHE A 140 38.85 -34.38 1.71
CA PHE A 140 38.22 -33.20 2.30
C PHE A 140 37.70 -32.18 1.26
N ALA A 141 38.48 -31.90 0.22
CA ALA A 141 38.11 -30.91 -0.79
C ALA A 141 36.84 -31.34 -1.57
N GLY A 142 36.76 -32.61 -1.97
CA GLY A 142 35.59 -33.20 -2.60
C GLY A 142 34.38 -33.20 -1.67
N PHE A 143 34.59 -33.46 -0.37
CA PHE A 143 33.53 -33.42 0.64
C PHE A 143 32.92 -32.03 0.74
N VAL A 144 33.75 -30.98 0.86
CA VAL A 144 33.27 -29.59 0.93
C VAL A 144 32.61 -29.16 -0.37
N ALA A 145 33.20 -29.49 -1.53
CA ALA A 145 32.65 -29.11 -2.83
C ALA A 145 31.25 -29.68 -3.07
N VAL A 146 31.07 -31.00 -2.88
CA VAL A 146 29.78 -31.65 -3.06
C VAL A 146 28.75 -31.11 -2.05
N ARG A 147 29.14 -30.89 -0.78
CA ARG A 147 28.25 -30.31 0.24
C ARG A 147 27.83 -28.87 -0.08
N SER A 148 28.71 -28.07 -0.70
CA SER A 148 28.40 -26.70 -1.15
C SER A 148 27.35 -26.70 -2.26
N ILE A 149 27.57 -27.52 -3.29
CA ILE A 149 26.67 -27.60 -4.46
C ILE A 149 25.32 -28.17 -4.03
N LEU A 150 25.33 -29.13 -3.09
CA LEU A 150 24.12 -29.69 -2.50
C LEU A 150 23.28 -28.62 -1.79
N GLY A 151 23.93 -27.73 -1.03
CA GLY A 151 23.23 -26.61 -0.37
C GLY A 151 22.56 -25.68 -1.37
N ILE A 152 23.23 -25.34 -2.47
CA ILE A 152 22.64 -24.55 -3.57
C ILE A 152 21.44 -25.29 -4.16
N ALA A 153 21.57 -26.56 -4.51
CA ALA A 153 20.49 -27.31 -5.15
C ALA A 153 19.26 -27.53 -4.23
N GLU A 154 19.47 -27.71 -2.94
CA GLU A 154 18.40 -28.03 -1.99
C GLU A 154 17.73 -26.78 -1.39
N GLY A 155 18.45 -25.64 -1.31
CA GLY A 155 18.01 -24.39 -0.65
C GLY A 155 16.62 -23.90 -1.05
N GLY A 156 16.27 -24.03 -2.33
CA GLY A 156 15.00 -23.55 -2.86
C GLY A 156 13.75 -24.38 -2.51
N LEU A 157 13.94 -25.61 -2.04
CA LEU A 157 12.86 -26.60 -2.01
C LEU A 157 11.80 -26.23 -0.97
N LEU A 158 12.19 -26.08 0.29
CA LEU A 158 11.27 -25.77 1.40
C LEU A 158 10.52 -24.44 1.24
N PRO A 159 11.19 -23.29 1.02
CA PRO A 159 10.49 -22.01 0.80
C PRO A 159 9.60 -22.05 -0.47
N GLY A 160 10.00 -22.82 -1.48
CA GLY A 160 9.22 -23.01 -2.69
C GLY A 160 7.95 -23.84 -2.48
N MET A 161 8.00 -24.88 -1.66
CA MET A 161 6.81 -25.68 -1.29
C MET A 161 5.80 -24.86 -0.48
N VAL A 162 6.26 -24.02 0.45
CA VAL A 162 5.39 -23.12 1.24
C VAL A 162 4.69 -22.11 0.32
N LEU A 163 5.44 -21.48 -0.60
CA LEU A 163 4.88 -20.54 -1.58
C LEU A 163 3.89 -21.22 -2.54
N TYR A 164 4.20 -22.44 -2.97
CA TYR A 164 3.33 -23.24 -3.82
C TYR A 164 2.00 -23.52 -3.11
N LEU A 165 2.02 -24.03 -1.87
CA LEU A 165 0.80 -24.32 -1.10
C LEU A 165 -0.02 -23.07 -0.77
N ALA A 166 0.64 -21.95 -0.44
CA ALA A 166 -0.02 -20.68 -0.18
C ALA A 166 -0.79 -20.11 -1.39
N SER A 167 -0.50 -20.60 -2.59
CA SER A 167 -1.18 -20.20 -3.83
C SER A 167 -2.48 -20.97 -4.09
N PHE A 168 -2.63 -22.18 -3.55
CA PHE A 168 -3.82 -23.03 -3.75
C PHE A 168 -4.78 -23.02 -2.57
N TYR A 169 -4.28 -22.81 -1.36
CA TYR A 169 -5.05 -23.00 -0.13
C TYR A 169 -5.39 -21.69 0.57
N ARG A 170 -6.59 -21.63 1.17
CA ARG A 170 -7.08 -20.46 1.92
C ARG A 170 -6.27 -20.22 3.19
N ARG A 171 -6.18 -18.96 3.62
CA ARG A 171 -5.44 -18.52 4.83
C ARG A 171 -5.82 -19.27 6.11
N GLY A 172 -7.06 -19.76 6.20
CA GLY A 172 -7.58 -20.50 7.35
C GLY A 172 -7.36 -22.00 7.33
N ASP A 173 -6.82 -22.56 6.24
CA ASP A 173 -6.64 -24.00 6.10
C ASP A 173 -5.18 -24.37 5.72
N LEU A 174 -4.27 -23.37 5.67
CA LEU A 174 -2.89 -23.55 5.21
C LEU A 174 -2.00 -24.20 6.28
N ALA A 175 -2.26 -23.96 7.58
CA ALA A 175 -1.42 -24.48 8.66
C ALA A 175 -1.53 -25.98 8.80
N LEU A 176 -2.74 -26.52 8.68
CA LEU A 176 -2.96 -27.98 8.66
C LEU A 176 -2.10 -28.66 7.59
N ARG A 177 -2.00 -28.05 6.41
CA ARG A 177 -1.32 -28.62 5.24
C ARG A 177 0.19 -28.51 5.32
N ILE A 178 0.68 -27.36 5.78
CA ILE A 178 2.10 -27.21 6.12
C ILE A 178 2.47 -28.18 7.23
N GLY A 179 1.64 -28.30 8.26
CA GLY A 179 1.80 -29.27 9.34
C GLY A 179 1.90 -30.71 8.84
N LEU A 180 1.01 -31.15 7.94
CA LEU A 180 0.99 -32.52 7.42
C LEU A 180 2.29 -32.93 6.72
N PHE A 181 2.88 -32.09 5.86
CA PHE A 181 4.13 -32.45 5.18
C PHE A 181 5.35 -32.21 6.07
N TYR A 182 5.36 -31.13 6.87
CA TYR A 182 6.50 -30.79 7.73
C TYR A 182 6.69 -31.82 8.84
N THR A 183 5.59 -32.38 9.34
CA THR A 183 5.61 -33.46 10.32
C THR A 183 5.94 -34.82 9.74
N ALA A 184 5.86 -35.02 8.42
CA ALA A 184 6.27 -36.28 7.79
C ALA A 184 7.77 -36.59 8.01
N ALA A 185 8.60 -35.55 8.17
CA ALA A 185 10.02 -35.69 8.48
C ALA A 185 10.31 -36.14 9.94
N SER A 186 9.33 -36.05 10.85
CA SER A 186 9.51 -36.31 12.28
C SER A 186 8.50 -37.34 12.78
N LEU A 187 8.95 -38.41 13.45
CA LEU A 187 8.08 -39.46 14.02
C LEU A 187 7.08 -38.94 15.10
N SER A 188 7.17 -37.65 15.51
CA SER A 188 6.21 -36.98 16.42
C SER A 188 4.96 -36.40 15.73
N GLY A 189 4.70 -36.75 14.47
CA GLY A 189 3.79 -36.00 13.60
C GLY A 189 2.33 -35.90 14.00
N ALA A 190 1.81 -36.81 14.84
CA ALA A 190 0.41 -36.76 15.27
C ALA A 190 0.07 -35.49 16.08
N PHE A 191 0.99 -35.03 16.95
CA PHE A 191 0.74 -33.86 17.81
C PHE A 191 0.87 -32.55 17.03
N GLY A 192 1.84 -32.44 16.10
CA GLY A 192 1.99 -31.26 15.24
C GLY A 192 0.80 -31.06 14.30
N VAL A 193 0.24 -32.14 13.74
CA VAL A 193 -0.98 -32.09 12.92
C VAL A 193 -2.20 -31.69 13.75
N LEU A 194 -2.33 -32.22 14.98
CA LEU A 194 -3.40 -31.84 15.90
C LEU A 194 -3.35 -30.34 16.26
N VAL A 195 -2.16 -29.84 16.58
CA VAL A 195 -1.94 -28.42 16.91
C VAL A 195 -2.23 -27.53 15.70
N ALA A 196 -1.78 -27.91 14.51
CA ALA A 196 -2.07 -27.17 13.27
C ALA A 196 -3.59 -27.15 12.97
N PHE A 197 -4.29 -28.27 13.20
CA PHE A 197 -5.75 -28.35 13.07
C PHE A 197 -6.47 -27.41 14.04
N ILE A 198 -6.07 -27.42 15.32
CA ILE A 198 -6.64 -26.54 16.36
C ILE A 198 -6.35 -25.07 16.03
N SER A 199 -5.15 -24.77 15.52
CA SER A 199 -4.71 -23.44 15.12
C SER A 199 -5.52 -22.82 13.99
N ASP A 200 -5.84 -23.62 12.97
CA ASP A 200 -6.70 -23.20 11.87
C ASP A 200 -8.18 -23.09 12.29
N ARG A 201 -8.66 -23.98 13.17
CA ARG A 201 -10.05 -23.95 13.68
C ARG A 201 -10.33 -22.75 14.58
N LEU A 202 -9.43 -22.46 15.52
CA LEU A 202 -9.59 -21.38 16.49
C LEU A 202 -9.12 -20.03 15.93
N LYS A 203 -8.31 -20.03 14.87
CA LYS A 203 -7.63 -18.83 14.33
C LYS A 203 -6.72 -18.12 15.34
N LEU A 204 -6.34 -18.78 16.43
CA LEU A 204 -5.53 -18.25 17.54
C LEU A 204 -4.10 -18.79 17.50
N ARG A 205 -3.37 -18.48 16.42
CA ARG A 205 -2.06 -19.09 16.13
C ARG A 205 -0.98 -18.79 17.19
N GLY A 206 -1.08 -17.65 17.87
CA GLY A 206 -0.04 -17.08 18.76
C GLY A 206 -0.16 -17.69 20.15
N ILE A 207 -1.39 -17.70 20.66
CA ILE A 207 -1.76 -18.39 21.90
C ILE A 207 -1.33 -19.86 21.84
N ILE A 208 -1.51 -20.52 20.70
CA ILE A 208 -1.09 -21.91 20.53
C ILE A 208 0.43 -22.07 20.62
N MET A 209 1.21 -21.17 20.02
CA MET A 209 2.66 -21.18 20.14
C MET A 209 3.12 -20.99 21.60
N LEU A 210 2.43 -20.13 22.36
CA LEU A 210 2.67 -19.90 23.78
C LEU A 210 2.44 -21.14 24.66
N PHE A 211 1.58 -22.07 24.24
CA PHE A 211 1.40 -23.36 24.93
C PHE A 211 2.37 -24.44 24.46
N THR A 212 2.76 -24.44 23.17
CA THR A 212 3.64 -25.49 22.63
C THR A 212 5.12 -25.31 22.97
N LEU A 213 5.62 -24.07 23.04
CA LEU A 213 7.03 -23.80 23.30
C LEU A 213 7.48 -24.14 24.73
N PRO A 214 6.68 -23.94 25.79
CA PRO A 214 7.01 -24.43 27.13
C PRO A 214 7.23 -25.94 27.19
N ILE A 215 6.54 -26.72 26.35
CA ILE A 215 6.75 -28.17 26.24
C ILE A 215 8.16 -28.46 25.70
N ALA A 216 8.63 -27.68 24.71
CA ALA A 216 9.98 -27.79 24.17
C ALA A 216 11.05 -27.37 25.20
N ILE A 217 10.80 -26.28 25.93
CA ILE A 217 11.67 -25.75 26.99
C ILE A 217 11.83 -26.80 28.10
N ALA A 218 10.72 -27.39 28.56
CA ALA A 218 10.73 -28.45 29.56
C ALA A 218 11.51 -29.69 29.08
N GLY A 219 11.34 -30.08 27.81
CA GLY A 219 12.08 -31.18 27.19
C GLY A 219 13.59 -30.95 27.19
N TYR A 220 14.07 -29.81 26.69
CA TYR A 220 15.51 -29.49 26.69
C TYR A 220 16.07 -29.29 28.10
N GLY A 221 15.31 -28.66 29.00
CA GLY A 221 15.69 -28.52 30.41
C GLY A 221 15.85 -29.85 31.12
N ALA A 222 14.97 -30.83 30.84
CA ALA A 222 15.07 -32.17 31.39
C ALA A 222 16.28 -32.95 30.82
N ILE A 223 16.53 -32.87 29.51
CA ILE A 223 17.68 -33.55 28.86
C ILE A 223 19.01 -33.08 29.47
N ALA A 224 19.12 -31.78 29.79
CA ALA A 224 20.32 -31.22 30.39
C ALA A 224 20.61 -31.75 31.79
N ASN A 225 19.63 -32.23 32.54
CA ASN A 225 19.77 -32.57 33.97
C ASN A 225 19.64 -34.08 34.27
N ILE A 226 19.09 -34.88 33.36
CA ILE A 226 18.87 -36.31 33.55
C ILE A 226 20.13 -37.10 33.19
N GLN A 227 20.56 -38.04 34.03
CA GLN A 227 21.73 -38.89 33.71
C GLN A 227 21.40 -40.18 32.94
N SER A 228 20.18 -40.71 33.10
CA SER A 228 19.77 -41.95 32.43
C SER A 228 19.58 -41.74 30.92
N ALA A 229 20.33 -42.47 30.09
CA ALA A 229 20.24 -42.41 28.63
C ALA A 229 18.82 -42.73 28.11
N LYS A 230 18.12 -43.69 28.76
CA LYS A 230 16.73 -44.04 28.41
C LYS A 230 15.78 -42.88 28.68
N ALA A 231 15.96 -42.18 29.80
CA ALA A 231 15.15 -41.03 30.16
C ALA A 231 15.48 -39.80 29.29
N LYS A 232 16.76 -39.56 28.95
CA LYS A 232 17.15 -38.54 27.96
C LYS A 232 16.48 -38.77 26.62
N TYR A 233 16.52 -40.01 26.12
CA TYR A 233 15.84 -40.39 24.88
C TYR A 233 14.32 -40.13 24.97
N GLY A 234 13.66 -40.49 26.07
CA GLY A 234 12.24 -40.16 26.29
C GLY A 234 11.96 -38.65 26.23
N MET A 235 12.82 -37.82 26.82
CA MET A 235 12.64 -36.37 26.81
C MET A 235 12.88 -35.73 25.42
N THR A 236 13.60 -36.39 24.52
CA THR A 236 13.71 -35.92 23.11
C THR A 236 12.36 -35.93 22.40
N PHE A 237 11.44 -36.82 22.77
CA PHE A 237 10.08 -36.81 22.22
C PHE A 237 9.28 -35.61 22.73
N LEU A 238 9.39 -35.28 24.01
CA LEU A 238 8.71 -34.13 24.61
C LEU A 238 9.21 -32.81 23.99
N MET A 239 10.53 -32.69 23.88
CA MET A 239 11.23 -31.62 23.20
C MET A 239 10.76 -31.44 21.74
N ALA A 240 10.80 -32.53 20.95
CA ALA A 240 10.39 -32.54 19.56
C ALA A 240 8.90 -32.17 19.42
N THR A 241 8.05 -32.66 20.31
CA THR A 241 6.61 -32.38 20.33
C THR A 241 6.34 -30.88 20.44
N GLY A 242 6.96 -30.19 21.40
CA GLY A 242 6.77 -28.75 21.55
C GLY A 242 7.33 -27.95 20.37
N MET A 243 8.54 -28.28 19.91
CA MET A 243 9.24 -27.54 18.85
C MET A 243 8.51 -27.68 17.51
N TYR A 244 8.29 -28.91 17.03
CA TYR A 244 7.70 -29.15 15.71
C TYR A 244 6.23 -28.73 15.62
N SER A 245 5.52 -28.62 16.74
CA SER A 245 4.13 -28.15 16.75
C SER A 245 4.00 -26.64 16.56
N SER A 246 5.04 -25.88 16.91
CA SER A 246 5.05 -24.42 16.73
C SER A 246 5.34 -24.00 15.28
N VAL A 247 6.15 -24.77 14.55
CA VAL A 247 6.65 -24.41 13.20
C VAL A 247 5.53 -24.09 12.18
N PRO A 248 4.47 -24.90 12.03
CA PRO A 248 3.39 -24.58 11.09
C PRO A 248 2.69 -23.26 11.41
N CYS A 249 2.54 -22.94 12.71
CA CYS A 249 1.91 -21.70 13.15
C CYS A 249 2.74 -20.48 12.74
N ILE A 250 4.07 -20.53 12.96
CA ILE A 250 4.99 -19.42 12.64
C ILE A 250 5.07 -19.19 11.12
N LEU A 251 5.21 -20.26 10.32
CA LEU A 251 5.29 -20.15 8.85
C LEU A 251 4.02 -19.51 8.25
N VAL A 252 2.85 -19.90 8.75
CA VAL A 252 1.57 -19.38 8.27
C VAL A 252 1.30 -17.98 8.78
N TRP A 253 1.71 -17.66 10.01
CA TRP A 253 1.55 -16.31 10.58
C TRP A 253 2.21 -15.26 9.69
N ASN A 254 3.46 -15.48 9.30
CA ASN A 254 4.19 -14.56 8.43
C ASN A 254 3.55 -14.45 7.03
N SER A 255 3.19 -15.59 6.42
CA SER A 255 2.56 -15.61 5.10
C SER A 255 1.19 -14.91 5.08
N ASN A 256 0.42 -14.98 6.17
CA ASN A 256 -0.90 -14.37 6.27
C ASN A 256 -0.85 -12.86 6.52
N ASN A 257 0.19 -12.38 7.21
CA ASN A 257 0.39 -10.96 7.53
C ASN A 257 1.20 -10.21 6.45
N SER A 258 1.73 -10.92 5.46
CA SER A 258 2.38 -10.31 4.30
C SER A 258 1.35 -10.07 3.19
N ALA A 259 1.12 -8.81 2.79
CA ALA A 259 0.23 -8.47 1.67
C ALA A 259 1.01 -8.30 0.35
N GLY A 260 0.49 -8.88 -0.75
CA GLY A 260 1.11 -8.85 -2.07
C GLY A 260 2.05 -10.05 -2.35
N HIS A 261 2.02 -10.56 -3.59
CA HIS A 261 2.73 -11.79 -3.96
C HIS A 261 4.26 -11.70 -3.86
N TYR A 262 4.86 -10.54 -4.13
CA TYR A 262 6.32 -10.35 -3.97
C TYR A 262 6.71 -10.28 -2.49
N LYS A 263 6.00 -9.47 -1.69
CA LYS A 263 6.26 -9.34 -0.26
C LYS A 263 6.13 -10.69 0.46
N ARG A 264 5.08 -11.47 0.18
CA ARG A 264 4.94 -12.85 0.71
C ARG A 264 6.11 -13.77 0.35
N ALA A 265 6.55 -13.77 -0.91
CA ALA A 265 7.65 -14.63 -1.34
C ALA A 265 8.97 -14.27 -0.63
N THR A 266 9.26 -12.97 -0.50
CA THR A 266 10.44 -12.47 0.21
C THR A 266 10.38 -12.78 1.70
N THR A 267 9.25 -12.51 2.38
CA THR A 267 9.14 -12.72 3.83
C THR A 267 9.17 -14.19 4.19
N SER A 268 8.53 -15.08 3.43
CA SER A 268 8.62 -16.53 3.63
C SER A 268 10.03 -17.06 3.43
N ALA A 269 10.74 -16.61 2.39
CA ALA A 269 12.14 -17.00 2.16
C ALA A 269 13.08 -16.50 3.26
N MET A 270 12.94 -15.24 3.68
CA MET A 270 13.79 -14.66 4.72
C MET A 270 13.59 -15.33 6.08
N GLN A 271 12.35 -15.68 6.43
CA GLN A 271 12.05 -16.40 7.67
C GLN A 271 12.75 -17.76 7.72
N LEU A 272 12.69 -18.51 6.62
CA LEU A 272 13.36 -19.81 6.50
C LEU A 272 14.89 -19.64 6.51
N ALA A 273 15.42 -18.59 5.86
CA ALA A 273 16.85 -18.29 5.85
C ALA A 273 17.38 -18.07 7.26
N ILE A 274 16.67 -17.25 8.05
CA ILE A 274 16.99 -17.02 9.47
C ILE A 274 16.88 -18.31 10.28
N ALA A 275 15.84 -19.13 10.05
CA ALA A 275 15.69 -20.41 10.75
C ALA A 275 16.85 -21.38 10.45
N ASN A 276 17.31 -21.43 9.20
CA ASN A 276 18.43 -22.28 8.78
C ASN A 276 19.78 -21.81 9.30
N CYS A 277 19.96 -20.52 9.64
CA CYS A 277 21.13 -20.05 10.40
C CYS A 277 21.29 -20.79 11.74
N GLY A 278 20.20 -21.33 12.31
CA GLY A 278 20.27 -22.20 13.49
C GLY A 278 21.11 -23.46 13.28
N GLY A 279 21.19 -23.99 12.06
CA GLY A 279 22.05 -25.14 11.71
C GLY A 279 23.54 -24.83 11.83
N PHE A 280 23.93 -23.60 11.49
CA PHE A 280 25.30 -23.11 11.69
C PHE A 280 25.66 -23.10 13.18
N VAL A 281 24.81 -22.49 14.01
CA VAL A 281 25.02 -22.42 15.46
C VAL A 281 25.04 -23.81 16.08
N ALA A 282 24.13 -24.70 15.68
CA ALA A 282 24.03 -26.07 16.21
C ALA A 282 25.30 -26.91 15.95
N THR A 283 25.97 -26.71 14.81
CA THR A 283 27.17 -27.47 14.42
C THR A 283 28.32 -27.29 15.42
N PHE A 284 28.47 -26.10 16.00
CA PHE A 284 29.56 -25.80 16.94
C PHE A 284 29.15 -25.85 18.43
N ASN A 285 27.88 -26.14 18.72
CA ASN A 285 27.32 -26.00 20.07
C ASN A 285 27.49 -27.25 20.97
N TYR A 286 27.93 -28.37 20.39
CA TYR A 286 28.05 -29.68 21.07
C TYR A 286 29.47 -30.27 20.98
N PRO A 287 30.50 -29.59 21.53
CA PRO A 287 31.87 -30.08 21.46
C PRO A 287 32.06 -31.35 22.31
N ASN A 288 32.98 -32.23 21.86
CA ASN A 288 33.27 -33.50 22.54
C ASN A 288 33.68 -33.35 24.02
N GLN A 289 34.27 -32.22 24.39
CA GLN A 289 34.69 -31.91 25.76
C GLN A 289 33.50 -31.82 26.75
N ASP A 290 32.29 -31.56 26.26
CA ASP A 290 31.10 -31.42 27.11
C ASP A 290 30.37 -32.77 27.31
N LYS A 291 30.93 -33.88 26.80
CA LYS A 291 30.39 -35.24 27.02
C LYS A 291 30.39 -35.60 28.51
N PRO A 292 29.38 -36.35 29.00
CA PRO A 292 28.20 -36.87 28.29
C PRO A 292 26.95 -35.97 28.41
N GLN A 293 27.06 -34.82 29.07
CA GLN A 293 25.90 -34.02 29.48
C GLN A 293 25.58 -32.86 28.53
N TYR A 294 26.57 -32.32 27.83
CA TYR A 294 26.41 -31.22 26.87
C TYR A 294 25.64 -30.02 27.41
N HIS A 295 25.86 -29.66 28.68
CA HIS A 295 25.13 -28.59 29.37
C HIS A 295 25.16 -27.28 28.59
N ARG A 296 26.31 -26.90 28.02
CA ARG A 296 26.45 -25.66 27.23
C ARG A 296 25.49 -25.64 26.05
N GLY A 297 25.50 -26.67 25.20
CA GLY A 297 24.63 -26.75 24.03
C GLY A 297 23.15 -26.73 24.39
N HIS A 298 22.75 -27.50 25.41
CA HIS A 298 21.36 -27.52 25.88
C HIS A 298 20.92 -26.17 26.48
N THR A 299 21.74 -25.52 27.28
CA THR A 299 21.42 -24.21 27.87
C THR A 299 21.28 -23.12 26.81
N VAL A 300 22.12 -23.11 25.77
CA VAL A 300 21.98 -22.17 24.65
C VAL A 300 20.64 -22.36 23.94
N ILE A 301 20.23 -23.61 23.66
CA ILE A 301 18.94 -23.87 23.01
C ILE A 301 17.76 -23.52 23.92
N VAL A 302 17.83 -23.82 25.22
CA VAL A 302 16.82 -23.39 26.19
C VAL A 302 16.70 -21.86 26.20
N GLY A 303 17.82 -21.14 26.21
CA GLY A 303 17.83 -19.67 26.14
C GLY A 303 17.15 -19.14 24.87
N LEU A 304 17.45 -19.73 23.71
CA LEU A 304 16.80 -19.37 22.45
C LEU A 304 15.30 -19.69 22.44
N LEU A 305 14.87 -20.80 23.04
CA LEU A 305 13.46 -21.17 23.15
C LEU A 305 12.70 -20.26 24.13
N VAL A 306 13.32 -19.89 25.24
CA VAL A 306 12.77 -18.92 26.21
C VAL A 306 12.67 -17.55 25.56
N PHE A 307 13.72 -17.11 24.86
CA PHE A 307 13.70 -15.88 24.07
C PHE A 307 12.57 -15.90 23.03
N ALA A 308 12.43 -16.98 22.26
CA ALA A 308 11.35 -17.14 21.31
C ALA A 308 9.98 -17.10 21.99
N TRP A 309 9.82 -17.74 23.14
CA TRP A 309 8.57 -17.71 23.91
C TRP A 309 8.21 -16.30 24.39
N PHE A 310 9.17 -15.54 24.89
CA PHE A 310 8.98 -14.11 25.19
C PHE A 310 8.62 -13.34 23.92
N MET A 311 9.39 -13.50 22.85
CA MET A 311 9.19 -12.86 21.54
C MET A 311 7.83 -13.20 20.88
N TYR A 312 7.14 -14.26 21.32
CA TYR A 312 5.78 -14.58 20.88
C TYR A 312 4.71 -14.15 21.88
N GLY A 313 5.09 -13.95 23.14
CA GLY A 313 4.22 -13.48 24.21
C GLY A 313 4.14 -11.95 24.28
N ASP A 314 5.20 -11.28 23.86
CA ASP A 314 5.32 -9.84 23.65
C ASP A 314 4.94 -9.42 22.22
N TYR A 315 4.79 -10.36 21.27
CA TYR A 315 4.32 -10.05 19.92
C TYR A 315 2.84 -9.71 19.94
N GLN A 316 2.59 -8.43 19.87
CA GLN A 316 1.32 -7.83 20.18
C GLN A 316 0.86 -7.03 18.94
N VAL A 317 -0.42 -7.21 18.58
CA VAL A 317 -1.21 -6.20 17.85
C VAL A 317 -1.18 -4.97 18.74
N TYR A 318 -0.26 -4.01 18.50
CA TYR A 318 0.20 -2.97 19.43
C TYR A 318 -0.81 -2.53 20.54
N PRO A 319 -0.73 -3.09 21.76
CA PRO A 319 -1.46 -2.66 22.96
C PRO A 319 -0.74 -1.56 23.73
N GLU A 320 0.46 -1.22 23.27
CA GLU A 320 1.23 -0.05 23.70
C GLU A 320 0.69 1.22 23.07
N GLU A 321 -0.03 1.12 21.94
CA GLU A 321 -0.84 2.23 21.45
C GLU A 321 -1.94 2.47 22.48
N PRO A 322 -1.96 3.65 23.11
CA PRO A 322 -3.00 3.94 24.07
C PRO A 322 -4.33 3.85 23.35
N THR A 323 -5.39 3.32 23.97
CA THR A 323 -6.70 3.38 23.34
C THR A 323 -7.03 4.84 23.03
N VAL A 324 -7.53 5.12 21.83
CA VAL A 324 -8.00 6.47 21.50
C VAL A 324 -9.01 6.93 22.54
N GLY A 325 -8.83 8.15 23.05
CA GLY A 325 -9.61 8.71 24.15
C GLY A 325 -8.99 8.51 25.55
N THR A 326 -7.83 7.85 25.65
CA THR A 326 -7.06 7.83 26.91
C THR A 326 -6.26 9.12 27.09
N PRO A 327 -5.80 9.44 28.31
CA PRO A 327 -4.94 10.60 28.53
C PRO A 327 -3.64 10.59 27.70
N ALA A 328 -3.16 9.39 27.33
CA ALA A 328 -1.94 9.21 26.54
C ALA A 328 -2.19 9.25 25.02
N TYR A 329 -3.43 9.05 24.56
CA TYR A 329 -3.84 9.23 23.16
C TYR A 329 -5.26 9.79 23.12
N GLN A 330 -5.35 11.12 23.27
CA GLN A 330 -6.63 11.79 23.25
C GLN A 330 -7.29 11.63 21.88
N SER A 331 -8.62 11.51 21.87
CA SER A 331 -9.37 11.47 20.63
C SER A 331 -9.35 12.84 19.97
N ASP A 332 -8.85 12.90 18.75
CA ASP A 332 -9.03 14.03 17.86
C ASP A 332 -9.72 13.53 16.58
N LEU A 333 -10.80 14.23 16.21
CA LEU A 333 -11.72 13.84 15.15
C LEU A 333 -11.01 13.65 13.80
N TYR A 334 -9.99 14.47 13.50
CA TYR A 334 -9.29 14.46 12.20
C TYR A 334 -7.89 13.86 12.23
N ASP A 335 -7.42 13.44 13.40
CA ASP A 335 -6.18 12.70 13.55
C ASP A 335 -6.49 11.22 13.80
N THR A 336 -7.19 10.95 14.91
CA THR A 336 -7.48 9.58 15.35
C THR A 336 -8.63 8.91 14.60
N TRP A 337 -9.58 9.69 14.05
CA TRP A 337 -10.83 9.17 13.49
C TRP A 337 -11.29 9.89 12.20
N ASP A 338 -10.38 10.30 11.31
CA ASP A 338 -10.72 11.16 10.16
C ASP A 338 -12.00 10.67 9.43
N PRO A 339 -13.15 11.33 9.66
CA PRO A 339 -14.44 10.85 9.17
C PRO A 339 -14.54 10.98 7.66
N ASN A 340 -13.65 11.74 7.01
CA ASN A 340 -13.61 11.85 5.55
C ASN A 340 -13.28 10.50 4.88
N TRP A 341 -12.62 9.58 5.58
CA TRP A 341 -12.34 8.23 5.07
C TRP A 341 -13.60 7.43 4.75
N ARG A 342 -14.74 7.77 5.37
CA ARG A 342 -16.04 7.15 5.06
C ARG A 342 -16.42 7.35 3.59
N GLY A 343 -16.13 8.51 3.02
CA GLY A 343 -16.38 8.79 1.61
C GLY A 343 -15.54 7.90 0.68
N PHE A 344 -14.25 7.77 0.96
CA PHE A 344 -13.34 6.92 0.17
C PHE A 344 -13.69 5.44 0.26
N ILE A 345 -13.92 4.93 1.48
CA ILE A 345 -14.32 3.53 1.69
C ILE A 345 -15.71 3.29 1.07
N GLY A 346 -16.64 4.21 1.28
CA GLY A 346 -18.01 4.10 0.81
C GLY A 346 -18.10 4.07 -0.71
N THR A 347 -17.38 4.97 -1.39
CA THR A 347 -17.31 4.97 -2.86
C THR A 347 -16.64 3.71 -3.41
N ALA A 348 -15.56 3.22 -2.79
CA ALA A 348 -14.95 1.95 -3.18
C ALA A 348 -15.91 0.76 -3.02
N PHE A 349 -16.70 0.73 -1.94
CA PHE A 349 -17.74 -0.29 -1.72
C PHE A 349 -18.83 -0.21 -2.77
N ILE A 350 -19.31 0.98 -3.11
CA ILE A 350 -20.31 1.16 -4.16
C ILE A 350 -19.78 0.63 -5.50
N ILE A 351 -18.55 0.97 -5.89
CA ILE A 351 -17.94 0.43 -7.12
C ILE A 351 -17.87 -1.10 -7.07
N ALA A 352 -17.44 -1.68 -5.94
CA ALA A 352 -17.36 -3.13 -5.80
C ALA A 352 -18.73 -3.81 -5.89
N LEU A 353 -19.78 -3.20 -5.33
CA LEU A 353 -21.16 -3.72 -5.36
C LEU A 353 -21.79 -3.57 -6.76
N GLU A 354 -21.60 -2.43 -7.43
CA GLU A 354 -22.15 -2.17 -8.75
C GLU A 354 -21.44 -2.98 -9.85
N GLU A 355 -20.11 -3.02 -9.83
CA GLU A 355 -19.32 -3.62 -10.92
C GLU A 355 -18.99 -5.09 -10.69
N PHE A 356 -18.92 -5.54 -9.43
CA PHE A 356 -18.34 -6.84 -9.07
C PHE A 356 -19.17 -7.62 -8.04
N SER A 357 -20.44 -7.29 -7.80
CA SER A 357 -21.29 -8.02 -6.84
C SER A 357 -21.33 -9.53 -7.07
N TYR A 358 -21.24 -9.99 -8.32
CA TYR A 358 -21.22 -11.43 -8.66
C TYR A 358 -19.98 -12.18 -8.13
N LEU A 359 -18.92 -11.47 -7.72
CA LEU A 359 -17.71 -12.04 -7.10
C LEU A 359 -17.79 -12.04 -5.56
N ILE A 360 -18.77 -11.36 -4.97
CA ILE A 360 -18.90 -11.14 -3.53
C ILE A 360 -20.04 -12.03 -3.01
N SER A 361 -19.84 -12.71 -1.87
CA SER A 361 -20.91 -13.52 -1.30
C SER A 361 -22.07 -12.65 -0.82
N SER A 362 -23.26 -13.23 -0.73
CA SER A 362 -24.45 -12.56 -0.21
C SER A 362 -24.25 -12.00 1.19
N GLU A 363 -23.56 -12.73 2.05
CA GLU A 363 -23.30 -12.32 3.44
C GLU A 363 -22.36 -11.12 3.49
N VAL A 364 -21.28 -11.14 2.70
CA VAL A 364 -20.33 -10.02 2.64
C VAL A 364 -20.99 -8.79 2.03
N THR A 365 -21.81 -8.97 0.99
CA THR A 365 -22.60 -7.90 0.38
C THR A 365 -23.51 -7.22 1.40
N GLN A 366 -24.20 -8.00 2.25
CA GLN A 366 -25.05 -7.45 3.32
C GLN A 366 -24.24 -6.65 4.34
N LEU A 367 -23.09 -7.15 4.78
CA LEU A 367 -22.20 -6.43 5.70
C LEU A 367 -21.66 -5.13 5.09
N MET A 368 -21.35 -5.13 3.79
CA MET A 368 -20.93 -3.92 3.09
C MET A 368 -22.04 -2.86 3.06
N VAL A 369 -23.28 -3.26 2.75
CA VAL A 369 -24.44 -2.35 2.75
C VAL A 369 -24.75 -1.85 4.17
N GLU A 370 -24.66 -2.71 5.18
CA GLU A 370 -24.81 -2.30 6.59
C GLU A 370 -23.73 -1.30 7.01
N SER A 371 -22.47 -1.52 6.58
CA SER A 371 -21.38 -0.57 6.82
C SER A 371 -21.63 0.79 6.15
N LEU A 372 -22.15 0.80 4.92
CA LEU A 372 -22.53 2.03 4.20
C LEU A 372 -23.67 2.77 4.93
N TYR A 373 -24.67 2.04 5.42
CA TYR A 373 -25.78 2.60 6.19
C TYR A 373 -25.30 3.26 7.49
N ASN A 374 -24.45 2.57 8.27
CA ASN A 374 -23.86 3.13 9.49
C ASN A 374 -22.95 4.33 9.19
N GLY A 375 -22.19 4.28 8.09
CA GLY A 375 -21.39 5.42 7.63
C GLY A 375 -22.25 6.64 7.30
N THR A 376 -23.38 6.43 6.61
CA THR A 376 -24.35 7.48 6.26
C THR A 376 -25.01 8.09 7.50
N ILE A 377 -25.35 7.29 8.52
CA ILE A 377 -25.79 7.81 9.82
C ILE A 377 -24.72 8.70 10.43
N GLY A 378 -23.47 8.23 10.45
CA GLY A 378 -22.34 9.02 10.94
C GLY A 378 -22.18 10.34 10.20
N ASP A 379 -22.39 10.35 8.89
CA ASP A 379 -22.31 11.57 8.07
C ASP A 379 -23.49 12.52 8.27
N SER A 380 -24.64 12.03 8.77
CA SER A 380 -25.77 12.91 9.11
C SER A 380 -25.46 13.86 10.28
N TYR A 381 -24.45 13.54 11.10
CA TYR A 381 -23.98 14.39 12.19
C TYR A 381 -22.92 15.42 11.76
N ARG A 382 -22.44 15.38 10.51
CA ARG A 382 -21.43 16.30 9.99
C ARG A 382 -22.07 17.55 9.41
N VAL A 383 -21.89 18.69 10.08
CA VAL A 383 -22.57 19.94 9.77
C VAL A 383 -21.62 21.09 9.41
N GLY A 384 -20.31 20.88 9.42
CA GLY A 384 -19.29 21.89 9.13
C GLY A 384 -19.22 22.98 10.22
N GLY A 385 -18.04 23.19 10.81
CA GLY A 385 -17.79 24.27 11.77
C GLY A 385 -18.33 24.05 13.18
N VAL A 386 -19.00 22.92 13.44
CA VAL A 386 -19.44 22.49 14.77
C VAL A 386 -18.55 21.35 15.24
N ASP A 387 -18.14 21.37 16.51
CA ASP A 387 -17.29 20.34 17.13
C ASP A 387 -15.98 20.03 16.36
N GLY A 388 -15.45 21.06 15.68
CA GLY A 388 -14.24 20.95 14.87
C GLY A 388 -14.44 20.31 13.49
N ASP A 389 -15.67 19.96 13.09
CA ASP A 389 -15.97 19.33 11.80
C ASP A 389 -15.54 20.22 10.62
N ASN A 390 -14.79 19.67 9.67
CA ASN A 390 -14.22 20.41 8.54
C ASN A 390 -14.95 20.18 7.20
N LEU A 391 -16.01 19.37 7.19
CA LEU A 391 -16.71 19.05 5.94
C LEU A 391 -17.80 20.07 5.61
N TYR A 392 -17.39 21.04 4.81
CA TYR A 392 -18.29 21.98 4.14
C TYR A 392 -18.55 21.53 2.70
N PRO A 393 -19.65 21.97 2.06
CA PRO A 393 -19.88 21.74 0.63
C PRO A 393 -18.75 22.25 -0.28
N SER A 394 -17.98 23.25 0.18
CA SER A 394 -16.78 23.76 -0.50
C SER A 394 -15.56 22.85 -0.40
N TYR A 395 -15.50 21.96 0.59
CA TYR A 395 -14.48 20.92 0.65
C TYR A 395 -14.85 19.80 -0.34
N THR A 396 -14.58 20.10 -1.60
CA THR A 396 -15.34 19.56 -2.73
C THR A 396 -15.27 18.03 -2.81
N ASN A 397 -14.09 17.45 -2.62
CA ASN A 397 -13.89 16.01 -2.83
C ASN A 397 -14.70 15.14 -1.84
N PRO A 398 -14.48 15.26 -0.50
CA PRO A 398 -15.28 14.50 0.45
C PRO A 398 -16.75 14.88 0.42
N ALA A 399 -17.11 16.12 0.05
CA ALA A 399 -18.49 16.56 -0.06
C ALA A 399 -19.24 15.83 -1.19
N LEU A 400 -18.64 15.74 -2.39
CA LEU A 400 -19.18 14.99 -3.51
C LEU A 400 -19.35 13.50 -3.17
N MET A 401 -18.38 12.92 -2.48
CA MET A 401 -18.44 11.52 -2.04
C MET A 401 -19.57 11.30 -1.03
N ARG A 402 -19.71 12.17 -0.02
CA ARG A 402 -20.77 12.10 0.99
C ARG A 402 -22.16 12.13 0.36
N ALA A 403 -22.40 13.07 -0.56
CA ALA A 403 -23.69 13.21 -1.23
C ALA A 403 -24.07 11.91 -1.94
N LEU A 404 -23.13 11.34 -2.71
CA LEU A 404 -23.35 10.10 -3.43
C LEU A 404 -23.57 8.91 -2.48
N VAL A 405 -22.68 8.72 -1.51
CA VAL A 405 -22.75 7.58 -0.58
C VAL A 405 -24.08 7.62 0.17
N SER A 406 -24.50 8.79 0.65
CA SER A 406 -25.77 8.95 1.36
C SER A 406 -26.98 8.67 0.45
N GLY A 407 -27.00 9.26 -0.75
CA GLY A 407 -28.09 9.09 -1.71
C GLY A 407 -28.23 7.66 -2.23
N TRP A 408 -27.12 7.04 -2.62
CA TRP A 408 -27.08 5.65 -3.09
C TRP A 408 -27.49 4.68 -1.98
N THR A 409 -26.96 4.86 -0.76
CA THR A 409 -27.28 4.00 0.38
C THR A 409 -28.76 4.11 0.77
N GLY A 410 -29.29 5.33 0.83
CA GLY A 410 -30.71 5.57 1.09
C GLY A 410 -31.59 4.84 0.07
N GLN A 411 -31.28 4.94 -1.22
CA GLN A 411 -32.03 4.24 -2.26
C GLN A 411 -31.92 2.71 -2.09
N ARG A 412 -30.70 2.21 -1.85
CA ARG A 412 -30.41 0.77 -1.71
C ARG A 412 -31.12 0.14 -0.51
N CYS A 413 -31.28 0.89 0.57
CA CYS A 413 -31.95 0.48 1.81
C CYS A 413 -33.43 0.88 1.87
N VAL A 414 -33.96 1.54 0.83
CA VAL A 414 -35.33 2.07 0.79
C VAL A 414 -35.61 3.07 1.92
N ASP A 415 -34.59 3.82 2.33
CA ASP A 415 -34.67 4.91 3.30
C ASP A 415 -34.80 6.27 2.58
N LYS A 416 -36.00 6.83 2.60
CA LYS A 416 -36.30 8.11 1.94
C LYS A 416 -35.61 9.30 2.60
N ASN A 417 -35.38 9.27 3.91
CA ASN A 417 -34.75 10.37 4.63
C ASN A 417 -33.27 10.45 4.28
N MET A 418 -32.57 9.30 4.25
CA MET A 418 -31.17 9.24 3.80
C MET A 418 -31.03 9.63 2.34
N THR A 419 -31.95 9.15 1.49
CA THR A 419 -31.95 9.52 0.06
C THR A 419 -32.07 11.04 -0.08
N LEU A 420 -33.06 11.64 0.59
CA LEU A 420 -33.28 13.09 0.56
C LEU A 420 -32.09 13.87 1.12
N ALA A 421 -31.48 13.42 2.22
CA ALA A 421 -30.31 14.07 2.80
C ALA A 421 -29.13 14.13 1.81
N GLY A 422 -28.87 13.04 1.07
CA GLY A 422 -27.87 13.03 0.00
C GLY A 422 -28.19 13.99 -1.14
N GLU A 423 -29.46 14.05 -1.56
CA GLU A 423 -29.93 14.95 -2.62
C GLU A 423 -29.87 16.43 -2.22
N GLU A 424 -30.27 16.79 -0.99
CA GLU A 424 -30.18 18.18 -0.50
C GLU A 424 -28.72 18.61 -0.39
N TYR A 425 -27.83 17.76 0.14
CA TYR A 425 -26.41 18.06 0.21
C TYR A 425 -25.79 18.23 -1.18
N ALA A 426 -26.21 17.43 -2.16
CA ALA A 426 -25.82 17.61 -3.55
C ALA A 426 -26.25 18.98 -4.13
N LYS A 427 -27.45 19.47 -3.77
CA LYS A 427 -27.92 20.81 -4.21
C LYS A 427 -27.06 21.93 -3.65
N GLU A 428 -26.55 21.81 -2.42
CA GLU A 428 -25.62 22.79 -1.86
C GLU A 428 -24.32 22.86 -2.67
N ILE A 429 -23.76 21.69 -3.02
CA ILE A 429 -22.55 21.58 -3.84
C ILE A 429 -22.79 22.14 -5.25
N ILE A 430 -23.91 21.75 -5.90
CA ILE A 430 -24.31 22.28 -7.21
C ILE A 430 -24.52 23.79 -7.13
N GLY A 431 -25.14 24.28 -6.07
CA GLY A 431 -25.37 25.70 -5.84
C GLY A 431 -24.07 26.49 -5.71
N LEU A 432 -23.01 25.93 -5.11
CA LEU A 432 -21.68 26.53 -5.12
C LEU A 432 -21.05 26.50 -6.52
N PHE A 433 -21.13 25.37 -7.21
CA PHE A 433 -20.59 25.21 -8.55
C PHE A 433 -21.20 26.20 -9.55
N ASP A 434 -22.53 26.31 -9.57
CA ASP A 434 -23.27 27.15 -10.52
C ASP A 434 -22.96 28.66 -10.36
N ARG A 435 -22.32 29.10 -9.27
CA ARG A 435 -21.93 30.50 -9.06
C ARG A 435 -20.75 30.95 -9.91
N ALA A 436 -19.87 30.02 -10.27
CA ALA A 436 -18.68 30.32 -11.07
C ALA A 436 -18.40 29.27 -12.16
N ASN A 437 -19.31 28.32 -12.35
CA ASN A 437 -19.16 27.18 -13.26
C ASN A 437 -17.86 26.39 -13.01
N THR A 438 -17.43 26.32 -11.76
CA THR A 438 -16.23 25.59 -11.33
C THR A 438 -16.39 25.09 -9.90
N LEU A 439 -15.62 24.08 -9.55
CA LEU A 439 -15.53 23.58 -8.18
C LEU A 439 -14.69 24.53 -7.32
N SER A 440 -14.88 24.47 -5.99
CA SER A 440 -14.03 25.23 -5.08
C SER A 440 -12.57 24.77 -5.20
N GLU A 441 -12.34 23.46 -5.30
CA GLU A 441 -11.02 22.85 -5.54
C GLU A 441 -10.98 22.20 -6.94
N PHE A 442 -10.56 22.94 -7.97
CA PHE A 442 -10.82 22.54 -9.37
C PHE A 442 -9.60 22.19 -10.22
N ASN A 443 -8.37 22.51 -9.80
CA ASN A 443 -7.17 22.33 -10.63
C ASN A 443 -5.96 21.70 -9.91
N SER A 444 -6.13 21.18 -8.69
CA SER A 444 -5.08 20.44 -7.99
C SER A 444 -4.99 19.00 -8.45
N ALA A 445 -3.77 18.51 -8.72
CA ALA A 445 -3.54 17.19 -9.31
C ALA A 445 -4.09 16.03 -8.48
N THR A 446 -4.06 16.09 -7.15
CA THR A 446 -4.68 15.05 -6.31
C THR A 446 -6.15 15.32 -6.12
N TYR A 447 -6.50 16.54 -5.69
CA TYR A 447 -7.86 16.84 -5.25
C TYR A 447 -8.87 16.80 -6.40
N THR A 448 -8.56 17.41 -7.54
CA THR A 448 -9.42 17.35 -8.72
C THR A 448 -9.57 15.94 -9.25
N GLY A 449 -8.51 15.12 -9.15
CA GLY A 449 -8.56 13.70 -9.52
C GLY A 449 -9.58 12.92 -8.68
N VAL A 450 -9.69 13.20 -7.39
CA VAL A 450 -10.73 12.62 -6.51
C VAL A 450 -12.11 13.13 -6.89
N SER A 451 -12.27 14.44 -7.10
CA SER A 451 -13.54 15.04 -7.52
C SER A 451 -14.08 14.43 -8.81
N LEU A 452 -13.22 14.19 -9.81
CA LEU A 452 -13.62 13.56 -11.06
C LEU A 452 -14.11 12.12 -10.88
N ILE A 453 -13.55 11.35 -9.94
CA ILE A 453 -14.07 10.01 -9.61
C ILE A 453 -15.48 10.14 -9.05
N ALA A 454 -15.68 11.03 -8.07
CA ALA A 454 -16.99 11.24 -7.46
C ALA A 454 -18.04 11.72 -8.48
N LEU A 455 -17.71 12.67 -9.36
CA LEU A 455 -18.59 13.16 -10.43
C LEU A 455 -18.91 12.08 -11.47
N THR A 456 -17.95 11.20 -11.77
CA THR A 456 -18.20 10.03 -12.63
C THR A 456 -19.23 9.11 -12.00
N MET A 457 -19.08 8.86 -10.70
CA MET A 457 -20.00 8.02 -9.96
C MET A 457 -21.37 8.70 -9.77
N TRP A 458 -21.45 10.03 -9.66
CA TRP A 458 -22.71 10.77 -9.73
C TRP A 458 -23.42 10.51 -11.06
N ALA A 459 -22.70 10.61 -12.17
CA ALA A 459 -23.28 10.37 -13.50
C ALA A 459 -23.66 8.89 -13.74
N LYS A 460 -22.89 7.95 -13.16
CA LYS A 460 -23.03 6.51 -13.41
C LYS A 460 -23.99 5.80 -12.45
N TYR A 461 -23.83 6.01 -11.15
CA TYR A 461 -24.45 5.20 -10.09
C TYR A 461 -25.52 5.94 -9.27
N ALA A 462 -25.63 7.27 -9.38
CA ALA A 462 -26.71 7.98 -8.69
C ALA A 462 -28.09 7.55 -9.24
N PRO A 463 -29.16 7.61 -8.42
CA PRO A 463 -30.52 7.26 -8.83
C PRO A 463 -30.95 7.96 -10.14
N GLU A 464 -31.77 7.33 -11.00
CA GLU A 464 -32.22 7.91 -12.28
C GLU A 464 -32.90 9.30 -12.14
N GLY A 465 -33.63 9.53 -11.05
CA GLY A 465 -34.28 10.81 -10.76
C GLY A 465 -33.40 11.85 -10.05
N SER A 466 -32.18 11.47 -9.64
CA SER A 466 -31.28 12.24 -8.79
C SER A 466 -30.81 13.55 -9.45
N VAL A 467 -30.67 14.61 -8.65
CA VAL A 467 -30.01 15.85 -9.11
C VAL A 467 -28.53 15.62 -9.41
N MET A 468 -27.89 14.70 -8.67
CA MET A 468 -26.49 14.31 -8.89
C MET A 468 -26.30 13.72 -10.28
N ARG A 469 -27.22 12.85 -10.73
CA ARG A 469 -27.11 12.24 -12.06
C ARG A 469 -27.29 13.26 -13.18
N LYS A 470 -28.19 14.23 -12.98
CA LYS A 470 -28.48 15.29 -13.96
C LYS A 470 -27.30 16.25 -14.12
N LYS A 471 -26.75 16.74 -13.00
CA LYS A 471 -25.67 17.74 -12.99
C LYS A 471 -24.26 17.14 -13.04
N GLY A 472 -24.07 15.91 -12.58
CA GLY A 472 -22.76 15.28 -12.48
C GLY A 472 -22.01 15.20 -13.81
N LYS A 473 -22.71 14.93 -14.91
CA LYS A 473 -22.12 14.96 -16.26
C LYS A 473 -21.66 16.36 -16.66
N GLU A 474 -22.50 17.37 -16.45
CA GLU A 474 -22.21 18.76 -16.80
C GLU A 474 -21.00 19.29 -16.01
N MET A 475 -20.99 19.05 -14.69
CA MET A 475 -19.88 19.43 -13.81
C MET A 475 -18.58 18.71 -14.17
N LEU A 476 -18.64 17.43 -14.53
CA LEU A 476 -17.49 16.65 -15.01
C LEU A 476 -16.91 17.25 -16.29
N GLN A 477 -17.77 17.61 -17.25
CA GLN A 477 -17.37 18.21 -18.51
C GLN A 477 -16.73 19.58 -18.32
N ALA A 478 -17.35 20.45 -17.52
CA ALA A 478 -16.84 21.77 -17.19
C ALA A 478 -15.49 21.71 -16.44
N THR A 479 -15.33 20.74 -15.55
CA THR A 479 -14.06 20.52 -14.85
C THR A 479 -12.97 20.08 -15.84
N TRP A 480 -13.28 19.20 -16.79
CA TRP A 480 -12.33 18.82 -17.84
C TRP A 480 -12.00 19.95 -18.82
N ASP A 481 -12.97 20.80 -19.18
CA ASP A 481 -12.71 21.99 -20.01
C ASP A 481 -11.75 22.96 -19.32
N THR A 482 -11.88 23.10 -17.99
CA THR A 482 -10.94 23.87 -17.18
C THR A 482 -9.56 23.21 -17.13
N ILE A 483 -9.50 21.92 -16.84
CA ILE A 483 -8.24 21.16 -16.81
C ILE A 483 -7.53 21.17 -18.17
N GLY A 484 -8.27 21.10 -19.27
CA GLY A 484 -7.70 21.18 -20.62
C GLY A 484 -7.00 22.51 -20.90
N GLN A 485 -7.47 23.61 -20.31
CA GLN A 485 -6.84 24.93 -20.43
C GLN A 485 -5.65 25.08 -19.46
N LEU A 486 -5.71 24.46 -18.28
CA LEU A 486 -4.63 24.57 -17.29
C LEU A 486 -3.53 23.52 -17.41
N TYR A 487 -3.74 22.47 -18.20
CA TYR A 487 -2.72 21.44 -18.41
C TYR A 487 -1.71 21.84 -19.48
N HIS A 488 -0.44 21.92 -19.09
CA HIS A 488 0.65 22.21 -19.99
C HIS A 488 1.28 20.90 -20.50
N ALA A 489 0.91 20.47 -21.71
CA ALA A 489 1.33 19.17 -22.27
C ALA A 489 2.85 18.98 -22.40
N GLU A 490 3.62 20.04 -22.70
CA GLU A 490 5.09 19.94 -22.78
C GLU A 490 5.74 19.77 -21.40
N LEU A 491 5.23 20.47 -20.38
CA LEU A 491 5.67 20.27 -18.99
C LEU A 491 5.10 18.99 -18.37
N LYS A 492 4.05 18.42 -18.98
CA LYS A 492 3.22 17.36 -18.43
C LYS A 492 2.72 17.68 -17.02
N ASN A 493 2.25 18.91 -16.81
CA ASN A 493 1.89 19.38 -15.47
C ASN A 493 0.66 20.28 -15.53
N LEU A 494 -0.07 20.37 -14.43
CA LEU A 494 -1.14 21.36 -14.26
C LEU A 494 -0.52 22.67 -13.80
N ALA A 495 -0.98 23.78 -14.36
CA ALA A 495 -0.64 25.12 -13.89
C ALA A 495 -1.34 25.44 -12.55
N GLY A 496 -0.69 26.24 -11.72
CA GLY A 496 -1.29 26.84 -10.53
C GLY A 496 -2.31 27.95 -10.86
N PRO A 497 -2.86 28.62 -9.84
CA PRO A 497 -2.66 28.42 -8.40
C PRO A 497 -3.38 27.15 -7.89
N TRP A 498 -3.12 26.71 -6.66
CA TRP A 498 -3.86 25.60 -6.04
C TRP A 498 -4.21 25.87 -4.58
N ASP A 499 -5.49 25.71 -4.25
CA ASP A 499 -5.99 25.77 -2.87
C ASP A 499 -5.31 24.73 -1.97
N ARG A 500 -5.07 23.54 -2.51
CA ARG A 500 -4.37 22.46 -1.82
C ARG A 500 -3.56 21.68 -2.83
N SER A 501 -2.26 21.58 -2.63
CA SER A 501 -1.42 20.66 -3.39
C SER A 501 -0.43 19.93 -2.47
N TYR A 502 -0.17 18.68 -2.82
CA TYR A 502 0.86 17.86 -2.18
C TYR A 502 2.13 17.76 -3.02
N GLY A 503 2.13 18.28 -4.26
CA GLY A 503 3.30 18.21 -5.12
C GLY A 503 3.27 19.25 -6.22
N PHE A 504 4.45 19.54 -6.75
CA PHE A 504 4.66 20.63 -7.72
C PHE A 504 5.09 20.12 -9.10
N ASP A 505 5.56 18.87 -9.18
CA ASP A 505 6.04 18.21 -10.38
C ASP A 505 5.34 16.85 -10.51
N MET A 506 4.31 16.76 -11.35
CA MET A 506 3.56 15.51 -11.58
C MET A 506 4.42 14.40 -12.22
N GLN A 507 5.63 14.70 -12.71
CA GLN A 507 6.58 13.71 -13.22
C GLN A 507 7.47 13.13 -12.11
N LYS A 508 7.36 13.62 -10.87
CA LYS A 508 8.02 13.07 -9.66
C LYS A 508 7.01 12.65 -8.60
N TYR A 509 5.91 13.38 -8.51
CA TYR A 509 4.80 13.16 -7.59
C TYR A 509 3.60 12.53 -8.30
N PHE A 510 3.03 11.48 -7.73
CA PHE A 510 1.81 10.89 -8.28
C PHE A 510 0.57 11.68 -7.85
N GLY A 511 0.13 12.63 -8.68
CA GLY A 511 -1.20 13.19 -8.59
C GLY A 511 -2.25 12.26 -9.19
N ILE A 512 -3.42 12.15 -8.58
CA ILE A 512 -4.51 11.28 -9.07
C ILE A 512 -4.94 11.62 -10.51
N MET A 513 -4.83 12.89 -10.90
CA MET A 513 -5.01 13.33 -12.29
C MET A 513 -4.11 12.57 -13.29
N SER A 514 -2.92 12.13 -12.88
CA SER A 514 -2.04 11.32 -13.73
C SER A 514 -2.72 10.01 -14.18
N ALA A 515 -3.52 9.37 -13.33
CA ALA A 515 -4.28 8.17 -13.69
C ALA A 515 -5.37 8.48 -14.72
N HIS A 516 -6.12 9.56 -14.54
CA HIS A 516 -7.17 9.99 -15.48
C HIS A 516 -6.59 10.38 -16.85
N ILE A 517 -5.50 11.14 -16.86
CA ILE A 517 -4.82 11.52 -18.10
C ILE A 517 -4.27 10.27 -18.80
N TRP A 518 -3.71 9.32 -18.05
CA TRP A 518 -3.24 8.06 -18.61
C TRP A 518 -4.35 7.29 -19.34
N THR A 519 -5.55 7.19 -18.77
CA THR A 519 -6.66 6.48 -19.43
C THR A 519 -7.14 7.17 -20.71
N LEU A 520 -6.88 8.47 -20.88
CA LEU A 520 -7.30 9.27 -22.04
C LEU A 520 -6.24 9.31 -23.16
N VAL A 521 -4.98 9.57 -22.81
CA VAL A 521 -3.92 9.84 -23.80
C VAL A 521 -2.87 8.74 -23.93
N GLY A 522 -2.82 7.80 -22.99
CA GLY A 522 -1.81 6.75 -22.92
C GLY A 522 -0.63 7.12 -22.02
N LYS A 523 0.19 6.14 -21.67
CA LYS A 523 1.24 6.27 -20.64
C LYS A 523 2.34 7.24 -21.06
N GLU A 524 2.75 7.19 -22.32
CA GLU A 524 3.88 7.96 -22.83
C GLU A 524 3.59 9.47 -22.85
N THR A 525 2.33 9.84 -23.06
CA THR A 525 1.89 11.24 -23.09
C THR A 525 1.49 11.74 -21.70
N SER A 526 1.06 10.85 -20.79
CA SER A 526 0.66 11.23 -19.44
C SER A 526 1.87 11.56 -18.53
N PRO A 527 1.63 12.18 -17.37
CA PRO A 527 2.66 12.42 -16.37
C PRO A 527 2.93 11.21 -15.46
N VAL A 528 2.40 10.03 -15.79
CA VAL A 528 2.58 8.85 -14.93
C VAL A 528 4.05 8.45 -14.86
N ILE A 529 4.57 8.39 -13.64
CA ILE A 529 5.93 7.96 -13.34
C ILE A 529 6.14 6.47 -13.65
N ASP A 530 7.27 6.13 -14.26
CA ASP A 530 7.58 4.74 -14.66
C ASP A 530 7.77 3.79 -13.48
N LYS A 531 8.34 4.32 -12.39
CA LYS A 531 8.57 3.59 -11.14
C LYS A 531 8.14 4.47 -9.99
N VAL A 532 6.98 4.15 -9.40
CA VAL A 532 6.55 4.75 -8.14
C VAL A 532 7.54 4.33 -7.06
N TYR A 533 8.40 5.26 -6.62
CA TYR A 533 9.28 5.06 -5.47
C TYR A 533 8.53 5.40 -4.18
N MET A 534 9.14 5.15 -3.02
CA MET A 534 8.52 5.51 -1.74
C MET A 534 8.52 7.05 -1.62
N MET A 535 7.33 7.64 -1.73
CA MET A 535 7.09 9.07 -1.62
C MET A 535 5.99 9.34 -0.58
N SER A 536 5.99 10.53 -0.01
CA SER A 536 4.87 11.16 0.68
C SER A 536 3.63 11.06 -0.20
N HIS A 537 2.49 10.71 0.39
CA HIS A 537 1.23 10.45 -0.33
C HIS A 537 1.26 9.29 -1.36
N ASN A 538 2.17 8.32 -1.26
CA ASN A 538 2.14 7.11 -2.12
C ASN A 538 0.80 6.32 -2.10
N ALA A 539 -0.01 6.51 -1.05
CA ALA A 539 -1.33 5.92 -0.91
C ALA A 539 -2.30 6.41 -2.01
N ASP A 540 -2.08 7.58 -2.60
CA ASP A 540 -2.89 8.11 -3.72
C ASP A 540 -2.90 7.14 -4.90
N PHE A 541 -1.80 6.40 -5.12
CA PHE A 541 -1.74 5.39 -6.18
C PHE A 541 -2.78 4.27 -5.99
N ALA A 542 -3.22 3.99 -4.76
CA ALA A 542 -4.22 2.97 -4.46
C ALA A 542 -5.59 3.26 -5.09
N ILE A 543 -5.84 4.50 -5.53
CA ILE A 543 -7.06 4.88 -6.23
C ILE A 543 -7.06 4.50 -7.72
N SER A 544 -5.88 4.24 -8.30
CA SER A 544 -5.72 3.98 -9.75
C SER A 544 -6.60 2.82 -10.26
N PRO A 545 -6.81 1.71 -9.53
CA PRO A 545 -7.76 0.69 -9.95
C PRO A 545 -9.20 1.20 -10.08
N LEU A 546 -9.63 2.14 -9.22
CA LEU A 546 -10.98 2.73 -9.31
C LEU A 546 -11.11 3.59 -10.57
N VAL A 547 -10.09 4.40 -10.88
CA VAL A 547 -10.03 5.18 -12.13
C VAL A 547 -10.08 4.24 -13.34
N ALA A 548 -9.31 3.16 -13.32
CA ALA A 548 -9.28 2.19 -14.42
C ALA A 548 -10.65 1.52 -14.63
N VAL A 549 -11.34 1.09 -13.56
CA VAL A 549 -12.69 0.50 -13.62
C VAL A 549 -13.71 1.48 -14.19
N LEU A 550 -13.63 2.76 -13.79
CA LEU A 550 -14.57 3.79 -14.22
C LEU A 550 -14.26 4.37 -15.62
N SER A 551 -13.03 4.19 -16.12
CA SER A 551 -12.54 4.84 -17.34
C SER A 551 -13.40 4.59 -18.58
N SER A 552 -13.98 3.40 -18.73
CA SER A 552 -14.83 3.04 -19.87
C SER A 552 -16.11 3.89 -19.95
N PHE A 553 -16.63 4.32 -18.81
CA PHE A 553 -17.78 5.22 -18.71
C PHE A 553 -17.33 6.69 -18.66
N HIS A 554 -16.21 6.98 -17.99
CA HIS A 554 -15.68 8.33 -17.82
C HIS A 554 -15.20 8.93 -19.15
N ASN A 555 -14.33 8.22 -19.87
CA ASN A 555 -13.60 8.76 -21.03
C ASN A 555 -14.54 9.31 -22.13
N PRO A 556 -15.65 8.64 -22.50
CA PRO A 556 -16.58 9.18 -23.49
C PRO A 556 -17.27 10.49 -23.09
N LEU A 557 -17.28 10.85 -21.80
CA LEU A 557 -17.88 12.10 -21.32
C LEU A 557 -16.90 13.28 -21.45
N VAL A 558 -15.60 13.02 -21.55
CA VAL A 558 -14.56 14.06 -21.59
C VAL A 558 -14.62 14.83 -22.92
N PRO A 559 -14.64 16.17 -22.89
CA PRO A 559 -14.61 17.00 -24.10
C PRO A 559 -13.38 16.71 -24.98
N ALA A 560 -13.60 16.61 -26.30
CA ALA A 560 -12.53 16.31 -27.25
C ALA A 560 -11.43 17.40 -27.28
N THR A 561 -11.81 18.65 -27.02
CA THR A 561 -10.91 19.80 -26.85
C THR A 561 -9.94 19.58 -25.70
N ALA A 562 -10.45 19.16 -24.53
CA ALA A 562 -9.62 18.82 -23.38
C ALA A 562 -8.65 17.68 -23.70
N VAL A 563 -9.13 16.58 -24.31
CA VAL A 563 -8.27 15.46 -24.73
C VAL A 563 -7.18 15.90 -25.70
N SER A 564 -7.48 16.81 -26.63
CA SER A 564 -6.49 17.37 -27.55
C SER A 564 -5.41 18.17 -26.82
N ALA A 565 -5.81 19.02 -25.88
CA ALA A 565 -4.89 19.82 -25.07
C ALA A 565 -3.98 18.97 -24.16
N LEU A 566 -4.47 17.80 -23.70
CA LEU A 566 -3.64 16.83 -22.98
C LEU A 566 -2.54 16.20 -23.85
N ARG A 567 -2.73 16.14 -25.17
CA ARG A 567 -1.75 15.55 -26.11
C ARG A 567 -0.75 16.55 -26.63
N THR A 568 -1.20 17.78 -26.86
CA THR A 568 -0.41 18.80 -27.54
C THR A 568 -0.75 20.16 -26.95
N PHE A 569 0.29 20.92 -26.61
CA PHE A 569 0.11 22.26 -26.05
C PHE A 569 -0.60 23.15 -27.09
N PRO A 570 -1.73 23.78 -26.74
CA PRO A 570 -2.56 24.51 -27.70
C PRO A 570 -1.96 25.85 -28.15
N GLY A 571 -0.83 26.26 -27.58
CA GLY A 571 -0.20 27.56 -27.79
C GLY A 571 -0.41 28.50 -26.60
N GLU A 572 0.23 29.67 -26.66
CA GLU A 572 0.16 30.67 -25.60
C GLU A 572 -1.26 31.17 -25.39
N HIS A 573 -1.73 31.20 -24.14
CA HIS A 573 -3.07 31.70 -23.81
C HIS A 573 -3.21 32.11 -22.34
N MET A 574 -4.29 32.86 -22.09
CA MET A 574 -4.75 33.23 -20.75
C MET A 574 -5.96 32.39 -20.36
N PHE A 575 -6.05 32.03 -19.09
CA PHE A 575 -7.19 31.38 -18.46
C PHE A 575 -7.68 32.22 -17.28
N ASN A 576 -8.97 32.55 -17.25
CA ASN A 576 -9.58 33.34 -16.19
C ASN A 576 -10.84 32.64 -15.68
N THR A 577 -10.96 32.49 -14.36
CA THR A 577 -12.15 31.95 -13.70
C THR A 577 -12.33 32.55 -12.31
N SER A 578 -13.34 32.08 -11.57
CA SER A 578 -13.55 32.44 -10.17
C SER A 578 -13.83 31.20 -9.35
N ALA A 579 -13.39 31.14 -8.09
CA ALA A 579 -13.69 30.03 -7.19
C ALA A 579 -14.24 30.54 -5.85
N GLN A 580 -15.03 29.67 -5.19
CA GLN A 580 -15.94 29.87 -4.04
C GLN A 580 -15.73 28.89 -2.88
N SER A 581 -14.98 29.21 -1.83
CA SER A 581 -14.80 28.35 -0.63
C SER A 581 -15.51 28.89 0.61
N ILE A 582 -16.84 28.76 0.69
CA ILE A 582 -17.61 29.15 1.90
C ILE A 582 -17.38 28.13 3.03
N PRO A 583 -17.11 28.53 4.29
CA PRO A 583 -17.20 29.88 4.85
C PRO A 583 -15.88 30.68 4.86
N TYR A 584 -14.81 30.17 4.24
CA TYR A 584 -13.47 30.76 4.31
C TYR A 584 -13.36 32.08 3.53
N ASP A 585 -14.06 32.19 2.41
CA ASP A 585 -13.97 33.33 1.50
C ASP A 585 -15.01 34.42 1.83
N TYR A 586 -14.56 35.65 2.10
CA TYR A 586 -15.45 36.82 2.22
C TYR A 586 -16.04 37.23 0.86
N SER A 587 -15.29 36.99 -0.21
CA SER A 587 -15.67 37.28 -1.59
C SER A 587 -15.13 36.20 -2.53
N PRO A 588 -15.77 35.95 -3.69
CA PRO A 588 -15.25 35.00 -4.67
C PRO A 588 -13.80 35.30 -5.05
N ARG A 589 -12.96 34.26 -5.05
CA ARG A 589 -11.57 34.34 -5.49
C ARG A 589 -11.54 34.51 -7.00
N LYS A 590 -10.61 35.33 -7.50
CA LYS A 590 -10.39 35.53 -8.94
C LYS A 590 -9.13 34.79 -9.33
N VAL A 591 -9.26 33.78 -10.17
CA VAL A 591 -8.14 32.92 -10.58
C VAL A 591 -7.74 33.26 -12.00
N ASN A 592 -6.47 33.60 -12.19
CA ASN A 592 -5.91 33.89 -13.52
C ASN A 592 -4.65 33.04 -13.73
N ALA A 593 -4.49 32.50 -14.93
CA ALA A 593 -3.29 31.81 -15.34
C ALA A 593 -2.88 32.20 -16.76
N TRP A 594 -1.59 32.26 -16.98
CA TRP A 594 -0.96 32.40 -18.29
C TRP A 594 -0.12 31.15 -18.54
N LEU A 595 -0.29 30.56 -19.71
CA LEU A 595 0.53 29.45 -20.18
C LEU A 595 1.27 29.89 -21.43
N GLY A 596 2.61 29.91 -21.38
CA GLY A 596 3.51 30.23 -22.49
C GLY A 596 4.29 28.99 -22.94
N GLU A 597 5.26 29.15 -23.85
CA GLU A 597 6.11 28.03 -24.27
C GLU A 597 7.01 27.57 -23.11
N LYS A 598 6.78 26.35 -22.61
CA LYS A 598 7.51 25.73 -21.48
C LYS A 598 7.48 26.51 -20.16
N ILE A 599 6.47 27.34 -19.95
CA ILE A 599 6.26 28.09 -18.71
C ILE A 599 4.77 28.27 -18.43
N SER A 600 4.40 28.25 -17.15
CA SER A 600 3.08 28.66 -16.69
C SER A 600 3.18 29.52 -15.45
N ILE A 601 2.39 30.59 -15.42
CA ILE A 601 2.23 31.49 -14.27
C ILE A 601 0.76 31.49 -13.90
N GLY A 602 0.41 31.18 -12.66
CA GLY A 602 -0.97 31.23 -12.21
C GLY A 602 -1.08 31.80 -10.81
N ALA A 603 -2.08 32.62 -10.57
CA ALA A 603 -2.33 33.19 -9.26
C ALA A 603 -3.82 33.47 -9.02
N GLU A 604 -4.17 33.59 -7.75
CA GLU A 604 -5.51 33.96 -7.32
C GLU A 604 -5.50 35.18 -6.42
N SER A 605 -6.45 36.09 -6.66
CA SER A 605 -6.79 37.13 -5.71
C SER A 605 -7.82 36.60 -4.72
N PHE A 606 -7.55 36.76 -3.43
CA PHE A 606 -8.40 36.25 -2.35
C PHE A 606 -8.55 37.26 -1.20
N ASN A 607 -9.63 37.09 -0.44
CA ASN A 607 -9.88 37.78 0.83
C ASN A 607 -10.59 36.80 1.76
N GLU A 608 -9.82 36.28 2.71
CA GLU A 608 -10.17 35.09 3.49
C GLU A 608 -10.24 35.38 4.99
N THR A 609 -11.00 34.54 5.69
CA THR A 609 -11.14 34.60 7.16
C THR A 609 -9.86 34.17 7.89
N VAL A 610 -9.04 33.32 7.25
CA VAL A 610 -7.83 32.70 7.78
C VAL A 610 -6.77 32.62 6.67
N VAL A 611 -5.49 32.66 7.03
CA VAL A 611 -4.40 32.48 6.06
C VAL A 611 -4.43 31.04 5.54
N GLY A 612 -4.38 30.86 4.22
CA GLY A 612 -4.49 29.55 3.59
C GLY A 612 -5.93 29.08 3.35
N GLY A 613 -6.91 29.95 3.61
CA GLY A 613 -8.33 29.74 3.34
C GLY A 613 -8.83 28.35 3.73
N PRO A 614 -9.43 27.59 2.79
CA PRO A 614 -9.95 26.26 3.09
C PRO A 614 -8.87 25.27 3.50
N ALA A 615 -7.61 25.45 3.08
CA ALA A 615 -6.51 24.54 3.46
C ALA A 615 -6.12 24.68 4.92
N ILE A 616 -6.22 25.90 5.48
CA ILE A 616 -5.74 26.32 6.81
C ILE A 616 -4.21 26.18 6.98
N ASN A 617 -3.59 25.24 6.27
CA ASN A 617 -2.17 24.98 6.22
C ASN A 617 -1.52 25.73 5.03
N PRO A 618 -0.73 26.79 5.28
CA PRO A 618 -0.09 27.55 4.21
C PRO A 618 0.91 26.74 3.38
N SER A 619 1.43 25.62 3.89
CA SER A 619 2.38 24.77 3.15
C SER A 619 1.72 23.99 2.00
N THR A 620 0.40 23.82 2.04
CA THR A 620 -0.36 23.17 0.94
C THR A 620 -1.16 24.18 0.11
N PHE A 621 -1.33 25.41 0.60
CA PHE A 621 -1.99 26.50 -0.11
C PHE A 621 -0.99 27.27 -1.00
N ASN A 622 -1.21 27.23 -2.30
CA ASN A 622 -0.29 27.73 -3.31
C ASN A 622 -0.99 28.77 -4.20
N SER A 623 -1.21 29.95 -3.64
CA SER A 623 -2.04 31.01 -4.24
C SER A 623 -1.39 31.76 -5.40
N ALA A 624 -0.08 31.62 -5.60
CA ALA A 624 0.61 32.11 -6.79
C ALA A 624 1.80 31.22 -7.12
N VAL A 625 1.83 30.67 -8.34
CA VAL A 625 2.80 29.66 -8.75
C VAL A 625 3.35 29.99 -10.14
N ILE A 626 4.67 29.89 -10.28
CA ILE A 626 5.38 29.88 -11.56
C ILE A 626 6.01 28.51 -11.73
N GLN A 627 5.86 27.89 -12.89
CA GLN A 627 6.48 26.60 -13.23
C GLN A 627 7.10 26.67 -14.61
N TRP A 628 8.25 26.05 -14.80
CA TRP A 628 8.94 26.06 -16.08
C TRP A 628 9.79 24.80 -16.31
N ASP A 629 10.20 24.57 -17.55
CA ASP A 629 11.12 23.50 -17.93
C ASP A 629 12.56 23.85 -17.57
N THR A 630 13.14 23.12 -16.61
CA THR A 630 14.57 23.27 -16.25
C THR A 630 15.50 22.48 -17.19
N GLY A 631 14.96 21.66 -18.09
CA GLY A 631 15.67 20.69 -18.91
C GLY A 631 15.93 19.35 -18.24
N ALA A 632 15.73 19.25 -16.92
CA ALA A 632 15.91 18.04 -16.13
C ALA A 632 14.71 17.75 -15.20
N GLY A 633 13.58 18.39 -15.47
CA GLY A 633 12.34 18.33 -14.69
C GLY A 633 11.68 19.70 -14.59
N ILE A 634 10.70 19.82 -13.71
CA ILE A 634 9.93 21.06 -13.54
C ILE A 634 10.49 21.86 -12.36
N GLY A 635 10.89 23.10 -12.66
CA GLY A 635 11.20 24.10 -11.63
C GLY A 635 9.92 24.80 -11.20
N TRP A 636 9.85 25.21 -9.94
CA TRP A 636 8.69 25.93 -9.43
C TRP A 636 9.06 27.03 -8.43
N ILE A 637 8.25 28.08 -8.43
CA ILE A 637 8.22 29.17 -7.45
C ILE A 637 6.78 29.24 -6.96
N THR A 638 6.56 29.24 -5.65
CA THR A 638 5.22 29.41 -5.06
C THR A 638 5.26 30.46 -3.95
N LEU A 639 4.22 31.28 -3.87
CA LEU A 639 4.02 32.21 -2.76
C LEU A 639 3.59 31.42 -1.52
N TYR A 640 4.36 31.55 -0.44
CA TYR A 640 3.93 31.12 0.88
C TYR A 640 3.07 32.23 1.48
N ALA A 641 1.76 32.00 1.53
CA ALA A 641 0.81 33.02 1.98
C ALA A 641 1.04 33.38 3.47
N THR A 642 1.29 34.67 3.73
CA THR A 642 1.43 35.22 5.09
C THR A 642 0.27 36.14 5.47
N GLU A 643 -0.48 36.62 4.48
CA GLU A 643 -1.58 37.57 4.63
C GLU A 643 -2.91 36.92 4.27
N LYS A 644 -4.01 37.48 4.81
CA LYS A 644 -5.39 37.02 4.56
C LYS A 644 -6.01 37.57 3.28
N ALA A 645 -5.37 38.56 2.67
CA ALA A 645 -5.85 39.19 1.44
C ALA A 645 -4.69 39.42 0.48
N LEU A 646 -4.92 39.08 -0.78
CA LEU A 646 -3.97 39.22 -1.87
C LEU A 646 -4.70 39.69 -3.12
N ASP A 647 -4.19 40.74 -3.76
CA ASP A 647 -4.54 41.13 -5.11
C ASP A 647 -3.43 40.66 -6.06
N ALA A 648 -3.75 39.66 -6.90
CA ALA A 648 -2.83 39.10 -7.88
C ALA A 648 -3.24 39.47 -9.31
N VAL A 649 -2.25 39.87 -10.12
CA VAL A 649 -2.41 40.12 -11.56
C VAL A 649 -1.39 39.29 -12.31
N VAL A 650 -1.88 38.43 -13.20
CA VAL A 650 -1.07 37.59 -14.08
C VAL A 650 -1.15 38.15 -15.49
N GLY A 651 -0.03 38.18 -16.20
CA GLY A 651 0.01 38.43 -17.64
C GLY A 651 1.18 37.71 -18.30
N PRO A 652 1.38 37.90 -19.61
CA PRO A 652 2.42 37.21 -20.35
C PRO A 652 3.82 37.49 -19.78
N GLY A 653 4.43 36.46 -19.20
CA GLY A 653 5.76 36.56 -18.59
C GLY A 653 5.83 37.39 -17.29
N TYR A 654 4.71 37.69 -16.62
CA TYR A 654 4.79 38.40 -15.34
C TYR A 654 3.69 38.04 -14.32
N LEU A 655 4.03 38.22 -13.04
CA LEU A 655 3.18 38.05 -11.88
C LEU A 655 3.32 39.26 -10.95
N ASN A 656 2.24 39.99 -10.72
CA ASN A 656 2.20 41.12 -9.82
C ASN A 656 1.32 40.80 -8.59
N LEU A 657 1.86 40.97 -7.39
CA LEU A 657 1.22 40.64 -6.12
C LEU A 657 1.16 41.86 -5.22
N THR A 658 0.00 42.15 -4.66
CA THR A 658 -0.22 43.28 -3.74
C THR A 658 -0.96 42.81 -2.50
N TYR A 659 -0.51 43.23 -1.32
CA TYR A 659 -1.25 43.01 -0.08
C TYR A 659 -2.08 44.26 0.24
N PRO A 660 -3.39 44.30 -0.10
CA PRO A 660 -4.21 45.51 0.03
C PRO A 660 -4.39 45.97 1.49
N HIS A 661 -4.19 45.08 2.45
CA HIS A 661 -4.25 45.36 3.89
C HIS A 661 -2.89 45.22 4.58
N GLY A 662 -1.81 45.09 3.80
CA GLY A 662 -0.47 44.88 4.34
C GLY A 662 0.10 46.13 5.01
N THR A 663 1.03 45.92 5.93
CA THR A 663 1.70 46.97 6.72
C THR A 663 3.22 46.91 6.51
N SER A 664 3.98 47.70 7.28
CA SER A 664 5.45 47.58 7.33
C SER A 664 5.94 46.23 7.88
N ASP A 665 5.05 45.43 8.48
CA ASP A 665 5.38 44.09 9.00
C ASP A 665 5.11 42.98 7.97
N SER A 666 4.44 43.30 6.86
CA SER A 666 4.16 42.34 5.81
C SER A 666 5.44 41.89 5.09
N GLN A 667 5.46 40.64 4.65
CA GLN A 667 6.58 40.05 3.93
C GLN A 667 6.10 39.21 2.74
N PHE A 668 6.85 39.24 1.64
CA PHE A 668 6.66 38.29 0.55
C PHE A 668 7.63 37.14 0.71
N GLN A 669 7.08 35.94 0.88
CA GLN A 669 7.85 34.72 1.07
C GLN A 669 7.62 33.80 -0.12
N PHE A 670 8.69 33.43 -0.83
CA PHE A 670 8.63 32.51 -1.97
C PHE A 670 9.39 31.22 -1.65
N LEU A 671 8.75 30.09 -1.91
CA LEU A 671 9.40 28.79 -1.86
C LEU A 671 9.77 28.37 -3.28
N ILE A 672 11.01 27.89 -3.46
CA ILE A 672 11.59 27.62 -4.78
C ILE A 672 12.34 26.28 -4.78
N SER A 673 12.15 25.46 -5.82
CA SER A 673 12.71 24.09 -5.91
C SER A 673 12.59 23.51 -7.34
N PRO A 674 13.14 22.32 -7.65
CA PRO A 674 14.52 21.89 -7.50
C PRO A 674 15.24 22.01 -8.86
N PHE A 675 16.43 22.60 -8.87
CA PHE A 675 17.27 22.67 -10.06
C PHE A 675 18.20 21.46 -10.09
N ALA A 676 17.84 20.40 -10.80
CA ALA A 676 18.69 19.22 -10.92
C ALA A 676 20.09 19.54 -11.48
N LEU A 677 20.22 20.68 -12.17
CA LEU A 677 21.47 21.21 -12.72
C LEU A 677 22.27 22.09 -11.74
N LYS A 678 21.65 22.67 -10.69
CA LYS A 678 22.31 23.62 -9.78
C LYS A 678 21.74 23.54 -8.35
N LYS A 679 22.50 22.93 -7.45
CA LYS A 679 22.02 22.65 -6.08
C LYS A 679 21.95 23.88 -5.17
N ASP A 680 22.92 24.77 -5.29
CA ASP A 680 23.04 25.96 -4.44
C ASP A 680 22.32 27.14 -5.08
N PHE A 681 21.56 27.87 -4.27
CA PHE A 681 20.81 29.05 -4.69
C PHE A 681 21.16 30.26 -3.83
N ARG A 682 21.61 31.35 -4.46
CA ARG A 682 21.99 32.62 -3.80
C ARG A 682 21.10 33.78 -4.20
N GLY A 683 20.32 33.63 -5.26
CA GLY A 683 19.39 34.64 -5.76
C GLY A 683 18.86 34.29 -7.16
N TRP A 684 17.98 35.13 -7.70
CA TRP A 684 17.25 34.88 -8.95
C TRP A 684 18.12 34.54 -10.18
N HIS A 685 19.36 35.04 -10.24
CA HIS A 685 20.33 34.72 -11.30
C HIS A 685 20.81 33.26 -11.28
N ASP A 686 20.53 32.50 -10.23
CA ASP A 686 20.89 31.09 -10.11
C ASP A 686 19.82 30.14 -10.66
N LEU A 687 18.66 30.64 -11.07
CA LEU A 687 17.60 29.84 -11.68
C LEU A 687 18.08 29.21 -13.00
N ALA A 688 17.83 27.90 -13.16
CA ALA A 688 18.19 27.19 -14.39
C ALA A 688 17.15 27.48 -15.49
N ARG A 689 17.57 28.10 -16.61
CA ARG A 689 16.73 28.40 -17.79
C ARG A 689 15.55 29.34 -17.54
N LEU A 690 15.63 30.16 -16.50
CA LEU A 690 14.65 31.21 -16.23
C LEU A 690 15.37 32.47 -15.78
N ASP A 691 15.18 33.58 -16.48
CA ASP A 691 15.57 34.91 -15.98
C ASP A 691 14.37 35.51 -15.24
N VAL A 692 14.60 36.01 -14.02
CA VAL A 692 13.55 36.64 -13.21
C VAL A 692 14.01 38.00 -12.73
N ARG A 693 13.25 39.04 -13.10
CA ARG A 693 13.42 40.41 -12.61
C ARG A 693 12.37 40.70 -11.56
N VAL A 694 12.83 41.28 -10.45
CA VAL A 694 11.97 41.59 -9.30
C VAL A 694 11.97 43.10 -9.08
N SER A 695 10.78 43.69 -9.00
CA SER A 695 10.59 45.11 -8.69
C SER A 695 9.34 45.30 -7.84
N GLY A 696 9.21 46.45 -7.16
CA GLY A 696 8.06 46.72 -6.30
C GLY A 696 8.43 47.52 -5.06
N THR A 697 7.62 47.37 -4.03
CA THR A 697 7.76 48.04 -2.73
C THR A 697 8.25 47.03 -1.70
N PHE A 698 9.56 46.90 -1.54
CA PHE A 698 10.21 46.04 -0.55
C PHE A 698 11.62 46.56 -0.23
N ASP A 699 12.20 46.08 0.86
CA ASP A 699 13.61 46.29 1.17
C ASP A 699 14.48 45.49 0.18
N PRO A 700 15.44 46.12 -0.52
CA PRO A 700 16.27 45.44 -1.51
C PRO A 700 17.10 44.27 -0.95
N GLU A 701 17.26 44.17 0.37
CA GLU A 701 17.93 43.02 1.01
C GLU A 701 17.08 41.74 0.91
N LEU A 702 17.38 40.90 -0.08
CA LEU A 702 16.81 39.56 -0.20
C LEU A 702 17.45 38.61 0.83
N ARG A 703 16.61 38.00 1.68
CA ARG A 703 17.04 36.92 2.58
C ARG A 703 16.80 35.57 1.92
N VAL A 704 17.85 34.74 1.87
CA VAL A 704 17.79 33.38 1.33
C VAL A 704 18.13 32.39 2.43
N SER A 705 17.28 31.37 2.60
CA SER A 705 17.50 30.27 3.55
C SER A 705 17.15 28.93 2.91
N TYR A 706 17.83 27.86 3.35
CA TYR A 706 17.57 26.50 2.89
C TYR A 706 16.87 25.70 3.99
N SER A 707 15.86 24.92 3.62
CA SER A 707 15.22 23.96 4.53
C SER A 707 16.01 22.64 4.50
N ALA A 708 16.84 22.39 5.52
CA ALA A 708 17.88 21.36 5.45
C ALA A 708 17.65 20.06 6.23
N SER A 709 16.59 19.89 7.03
CA SER A 709 16.47 18.63 7.79
C SER A 709 15.08 18.11 8.16
N ASP A 710 14.03 18.93 8.33
CA ASP A 710 12.72 18.44 8.84
C ASP A 710 11.50 19.20 8.29
N ALA A 711 11.67 19.98 7.21
CA ALA A 711 10.63 20.82 6.63
C ALA A 711 10.70 20.79 5.10
N ASP A 712 10.65 19.60 4.51
CA ASP A 712 10.25 19.47 3.10
C ASP A 712 8.73 19.59 2.97
N ILE A 713 8.25 19.96 1.79
CA ILE A 713 6.81 19.90 1.49
C ILE A 713 6.60 18.60 0.72
N ASN A 714 6.20 17.53 1.42
CA ASN A 714 5.92 16.21 0.83
C ASN A 714 7.08 15.71 -0.06
N ASP A 715 8.29 15.62 0.52
CA ASP A 715 9.55 15.24 -0.15
C ASP A 715 10.11 16.26 -1.16
N PHE A 716 9.47 17.43 -1.33
CA PHE A 716 10.03 18.51 -2.13
C PHE A 716 10.89 19.45 -1.27
N LEU A 717 12.21 19.37 -1.48
CA LEU A 717 13.20 20.27 -0.89
C LEU A 717 13.09 21.66 -1.51
N TYR A 718 13.15 22.74 -0.74
CA TYR A 718 13.04 24.10 -1.27
C TYR A 718 13.99 25.09 -0.60
N TRP A 719 14.24 26.18 -1.32
CA TRP A 719 14.84 27.40 -0.82
C TRP A 719 13.74 28.40 -0.50
N ASN A 720 13.91 29.12 0.58
CA ASN A 720 12.99 30.14 1.05
C ASN A 720 13.60 31.52 0.82
N LEU A 721 12.90 32.35 0.05
CA LEU A 721 13.26 33.72 -0.27
C LEU A 721 12.28 34.64 0.44
N THR A 722 12.79 35.60 1.21
CA THR A 722 11.96 36.54 1.95
C THR A 722 12.33 37.97 1.61
N TYR A 723 11.33 38.72 1.16
CA TYR A 723 11.36 40.18 1.03
C TYR A 723 10.54 40.80 2.16
N THR A 724 11.16 41.68 2.92
CA THR A 724 10.48 42.46 3.97
C THR A 724 10.19 43.87 3.49
N MET A 725 9.22 44.54 4.08
CA MET A 725 9.00 45.96 3.82
C MET A 725 10.10 46.83 4.46
N PRO A 726 10.41 48.01 3.90
CA PRO A 726 11.30 48.97 4.55
C PRO A 726 10.72 49.39 5.91
N VAL A 727 11.59 49.58 6.90
CA VAL A 727 11.21 49.96 8.27
C VAL A 727 10.37 51.25 8.25
N ASN A 728 9.20 51.22 8.89
CA ASN A 728 8.23 52.33 8.93
C ASN A 728 7.63 52.75 7.57
N SER A 729 7.69 51.91 6.54
CA SER A 729 7.03 52.18 5.27
C SER A 729 5.51 52.30 5.43
N THR A 730 4.91 53.32 4.83
CA THR A 730 3.45 53.49 4.69
C THR A 730 2.94 53.10 3.30
N ALA A 731 3.84 52.68 2.40
CA ALA A 731 3.49 52.24 1.07
C ALA A 731 2.83 50.86 1.13
N ILE A 732 1.86 50.63 0.23
CA ILE A 732 1.19 49.33 0.11
C ILE A 732 2.21 48.29 -0.37
N PRO A 733 2.38 47.14 0.33
CA PRO A 733 3.30 46.09 -0.09
C PRO A 733 2.95 45.56 -1.47
N ASN A 734 3.93 45.57 -2.37
CA ASN A 734 3.78 45.14 -3.76
C ASN A 734 5.06 44.48 -4.26
N ILE A 735 4.93 43.39 -5.02
CA ILE A 735 6.04 42.75 -5.71
C ILE A 735 5.62 42.27 -7.11
N LEU A 736 6.43 42.63 -8.10
CA LEU A 736 6.32 42.25 -9.50
C LEU A 736 7.48 41.32 -9.85
N LEU A 737 7.16 40.13 -10.35
CA LEU A 737 8.09 39.16 -10.92
C LEU A 737 7.88 39.14 -12.44
N GLU A 738 8.89 39.51 -13.20
CA GLU A 738 8.93 39.32 -14.66
C GLU A 738 9.81 38.10 -14.94
N ALA A 739 9.27 37.08 -15.62
CA ALA A 739 9.90 35.78 -15.81
C ALA A 739 9.98 35.43 -17.31
N GLU A 740 11.19 35.17 -17.81
CA GLU A 740 11.47 34.83 -19.21
C GLU A 740 12.29 33.54 -19.27
N VAL A 741 11.83 32.57 -20.08
CA VAL A 741 12.55 31.29 -20.29
C VAL A 741 13.72 31.52 -21.24
N VAL A 742 14.90 30.97 -20.90
CA VAL A 742 16.18 31.17 -21.63
C VAL A 742 16.69 29.92 -22.32
#